data_AF-A0A1Q5F015-F1
#
_entry.id   AF-A0A1Q5F015-F1
#
_cell.length_a   1.000
_cell.length_b   1.000
_cell.length_c   1.000
_cell.angle_alpha   90.00
_cell.angle_beta   90.00
_cell.angle_gamma   90.00
#
_symmetry.space_group_name_H-M   'P 1'
#
loop_
_entity.id
_entity.type
_entity.pdbx_description
1 polymer ?
#
loop_
_entity_poly.entity_id
_entity_poly.type
_entity_poly.pdbx_seq_one_letter_code
_entity_poly.pdbx_strand_id
1 'polypeptide(L)'
;MSFARRAVAAPPTPTRRSRRTLPAAAVSAAALVAGALLPLGLQGAAQATPVPNGGDVIANLFQWNWSSVAGECTNVLGPKGYGAVQVAPPQESISVAGHPWWDVYQPVSYNLNSRMGTDAQFRAMVSACHDAGVKVYADAVINHMAGTNQTSSTSYGGSGFNAAAYSYSAVPYSKSDFHGSPPCPNADLSINDWNNVTQVQECQLLNLSDLNTESDYVRGKIAGYLNTLIGAGVDGFRVDAAKHIAQVDMANIVSRLDNTQWGGRPYVYQEIFPGSSGQLAPAAFEGNGSVLEFTYASKLSQQFTGNIANLKTFGQSWEFEPSDKSAVMVTNHDLERDKTTLTYNDGSKYRLAHVFELAWGYGTPQVYSGYRFANRDDSPPADGNGYVTDVNCSNNTWTCTDRDQGIANMVGWHNATRGQSVANWWDNGNNAIAFSRGSKGWVAINNSGAAVTQTFTTGLAAGTYCDIVHGDVNGSACTGPTVTVDGSGKATVTVNAGDAVALYTATTGTTGPTPTGSSGPSPSGSPTDPSGTVTQTFNENKTTVAGQNVYLVGSLAQLGSWDPNAAVALSSSGYPVWSGSVQLPANTAFEYKYIVKDASGTVTWESGANHSANTGASGGTLNDSWGATGSNPGQVSVTFSENRTTVYGQNVYLVGSTAQLGSWNPAGALPMSAASYPNWKLTLSLPSGTAFEYKYIVKDASGTVTWESGANRTYTTGASGSVTLNDSWK
;
A
#
# COMPACT_ATOMS: atom_id res chain seq x y z
N MET A 1 -34.05 -61.13 -2.15
CA MET A 1 -33.79 -62.39 -1.41
C MET A 1 -33.36 -62.03 0.02
N SER A 2 -33.54 -62.93 1.00
CA SER A 2 -33.26 -62.71 2.45
C SER A 2 -31.85 -63.19 2.84
N PHE A 3 -31.26 -62.98 4.04
CA PHE A 3 -31.65 -62.39 5.37
C PHE A 3 -30.34 -61.82 6.05
N ALA A 4 -30.11 -61.43 7.32
CA ALA A 4 -30.72 -61.22 8.67
C ALA A 4 -29.60 -60.53 9.55
N ARG A 5 -29.57 -60.27 10.89
CA ARG A 5 -30.36 -59.88 12.11
C ARG A 5 -29.28 -59.71 13.25
N ARG A 6 -29.39 -59.17 14.49
CA ARG A 6 -30.34 -58.55 15.47
C ARG A 6 -29.44 -57.83 16.54
N ALA A 7 -29.73 -56.83 17.38
CA ALA A 7 -30.94 -56.14 17.92
C ALA A 7 -31.72 -56.94 19.00
N VAL A 8 -31.98 -56.53 20.27
CA VAL A 8 -31.76 -55.34 21.14
C VAL A 8 -31.69 -55.84 22.65
N ALA A 9 -31.77 -55.16 23.83
CA ALA A 9 -31.99 -53.78 24.37
C ALA A 9 -31.62 -53.71 25.90
N ALA A 10 -31.77 -52.52 26.55
CA ALA A 10 -31.82 -52.24 28.01
C ALA A 10 -33.14 -51.43 28.33
N PRO A 11 -33.42 -50.75 29.49
CA PRO A 11 -32.84 -50.63 30.87
C PRO A 11 -33.90 -50.96 31.98
N PRO A 12 -33.88 -50.45 33.26
CA PRO A 12 -34.50 -49.14 33.65
C PRO A 12 -33.95 -48.42 34.95
N THR A 13 -34.67 -47.41 35.49
CA THR A 13 -34.35 -46.52 36.66
C THR A 13 -35.55 -46.44 37.67
N PRO A 14 -35.80 -45.52 38.68
CA PRO A 14 -35.17 -44.25 39.20
C PRO A 14 -34.89 -44.28 40.76
N THR A 15 -35.04 -43.33 41.74
CA THR A 15 -35.73 -42.00 41.92
C THR A 15 -35.32 -41.16 43.19
N ARG A 16 -35.36 -39.81 43.10
CA ARG A 16 -35.69 -38.72 44.10
C ARG A 16 -35.35 -38.75 45.63
N ARG A 17 -34.86 -37.61 46.17
CA ARG A 17 -35.45 -36.82 47.32
C ARG A 17 -34.89 -35.37 47.44
N SER A 18 -35.32 -34.53 48.42
CA SER A 18 -35.24 -33.04 48.31
C SER A 18 -35.28 -32.15 49.59
N ARG A 19 -34.60 -30.98 49.53
CA ARG A 19 -34.91 -29.62 50.08
C ARG A 19 -34.89 -29.29 51.61
N ARG A 20 -34.55 -28.01 51.90
CA ARG A 20 -34.63 -27.19 53.15
C ARG A 20 -33.54 -27.49 54.22
N THR A 21 -33.14 -26.57 55.11
CA THR A 21 -33.82 -25.41 55.79
C THR A 21 -33.02 -24.08 55.87
N LEU A 22 -33.67 -23.02 56.41
CA LEU A 22 -33.14 -21.70 56.87
C LEU A 22 -33.33 -21.59 58.40
N PRO A 23 -32.62 -20.69 59.14
CA PRO A 23 -33.19 -19.37 59.50
C PRO A 23 -32.14 -18.22 59.57
N ALA A 24 -32.52 -17.03 60.09
CA ALA A 24 -31.70 -15.80 60.12
C ALA A 24 -31.95 -14.89 61.37
N ALA A 25 -30.98 -14.01 61.69
CA ALA A 25 -30.99 -12.79 62.55
C ALA A 25 -29.50 -12.41 62.83
N ALA A 26 -28.98 -11.18 62.69
CA ALA A 26 -29.27 -9.89 63.35
C ALA A 26 -28.84 -9.89 64.85
N VAL A 27 -28.18 -8.87 65.43
CA VAL A 27 -28.26 -7.40 65.23
C VAL A 27 -26.91 -6.64 65.38
N SER A 28 -26.80 -5.59 64.57
CA SER A 28 -25.97 -4.36 64.53
C SER A 28 -25.16 -3.84 65.73
N ALA A 29 -24.05 -3.15 65.40
CA ALA A 29 -23.57 -1.90 66.01
C ALA A 29 -22.95 -1.00 64.90
N ALA A 30 -22.87 0.33 65.07
CA ALA A 30 -22.59 1.26 63.96
C ALA A 30 -21.65 2.43 64.32
N ALA A 31 -21.02 3.01 63.29
CA ALA A 31 -20.39 4.33 63.32
C ALA A 31 -20.64 5.05 61.98
N LEU A 32 -21.01 6.33 62.04
CA LEU A 32 -21.35 7.18 60.88
C LEU A 32 -20.37 8.36 60.79
N VAL A 33 -19.80 8.58 59.62
CA VAL A 33 -19.28 9.87 59.17
C VAL A 33 -19.71 10.05 57.71
N ALA A 34 -20.24 11.22 57.36
CA ALA A 34 -20.78 11.50 56.02
C ALA A 34 -19.83 12.40 55.21
N GLY A 35 -19.79 12.21 53.89
CA GLY A 35 -19.03 13.07 52.98
C GLY A 35 -19.19 12.69 51.51
N ALA A 36 -19.81 13.58 50.73
CA ALA A 36 -19.82 13.69 49.27
C ALA A 36 -19.68 12.40 48.41
N LEU A 37 -20.79 11.95 47.82
CA LEU A 37 -20.75 11.12 46.62
C LEU A 37 -20.34 11.97 45.41
N LEU A 38 -19.20 11.63 44.79
CA LEU A 38 -18.87 12.02 43.42
C LEU A 38 -18.69 10.75 42.60
N PRO A 39 -19.32 10.63 41.41
CA PRO A 39 -19.07 9.49 40.53
C PRO A 39 -17.66 9.62 39.94
N LEU A 40 -16.77 8.66 40.23
CA LEU A 40 -15.61 8.44 39.38
C LEU A 40 -16.14 7.92 38.04
N GLY A 41 -16.26 8.82 37.07
CA GLY A 41 -16.56 8.45 35.70
C GLY A 41 -15.50 7.50 35.18
N LEU A 42 -15.92 6.40 34.56
CA LEU A 42 -15.06 5.57 33.73
C LEU A 42 -14.55 6.44 32.59
N GLN A 43 -13.34 6.97 32.73
CA GLN A 43 -12.61 7.54 31.61
C GLN A 43 -12.32 6.38 30.65
N GLY A 44 -13.11 6.30 29.58
CA GLY A 44 -12.87 5.34 28.52
C GLY A 44 -11.46 5.59 27.99
N ALA A 45 -10.60 4.57 28.05
CA ALA A 45 -9.31 4.63 27.40
C ALA A 45 -9.56 4.88 25.91
N ALA A 46 -9.05 6.00 25.39
CA ALA A 46 -9.13 6.28 23.97
C ALA A 46 -8.48 5.11 23.22
N GLN A 47 -9.18 4.56 22.23
CA GLN A 47 -8.59 3.57 21.36
C GLN A 47 -7.36 4.19 20.68
N ALA A 48 -6.34 3.36 20.44
CA ALA A 48 -5.23 3.79 19.60
C ALA A 48 -5.82 4.17 18.23
N THR A 49 -5.70 5.44 17.87
CA THR A 49 -6.06 5.90 16.52
C THR A 49 -5.26 5.06 15.51
N PRO A 50 -5.89 4.48 14.48
CA PRO A 50 -5.15 3.75 13.46
C PRO A 50 -4.08 4.66 12.87
N VAL A 51 -2.88 4.13 12.65
CA VAL A 51 -1.76 4.89 12.10
C VAL A 51 -2.16 5.34 10.69
N PRO A 52 -2.27 6.66 10.42
CA PRO A 52 -2.53 7.11 9.06
C PRO A 52 -1.35 6.71 8.17
N ASN A 53 -1.65 6.29 6.94
CA ASN A 53 -0.78 5.53 6.03
C ASN A 53 -0.70 4.04 6.41
N GLY A 54 -1.74 3.31 6.00
CA GLY A 54 -1.83 1.85 6.16
C GLY A 54 -0.79 1.05 5.36
N GLY A 55 -0.95 -0.27 5.38
CA GLY A 55 -0.02 -1.20 4.73
C GLY A 55 0.00 -1.17 3.20
N ASP A 56 0.61 -2.20 2.64
CA ASP A 56 0.55 -2.63 1.24
C ASP A 56 -0.24 -3.94 1.11
N VAL A 57 -0.31 -4.74 2.18
CA VAL A 57 -1.17 -5.93 2.28
C VAL A 57 -2.63 -5.61 1.89
N ILE A 58 -3.14 -6.34 0.91
CA ILE A 58 -4.51 -6.25 0.41
C ILE A 58 -5.34 -7.37 1.05
N ALA A 59 -6.50 -7.05 1.63
CA ALA A 59 -7.53 -8.04 1.95
C ALA A 59 -8.38 -8.28 0.69
N ASN A 60 -8.36 -9.47 0.11
CA ASN A 60 -9.20 -9.79 -1.06
C ASN A 60 -10.48 -10.46 -0.58
N LEU A 61 -11.54 -9.66 -0.43
CA LEU A 61 -12.83 -10.07 0.15
C LEU A 61 -13.80 -10.51 -0.96
N PHE A 62 -13.52 -11.67 -1.53
CA PHE A 62 -14.20 -12.19 -2.71
C PHE A 62 -15.68 -12.47 -2.47
N GLN A 63 -16.51 -11.70 -3.17
CA GLN A 63 -17.97 -11.74 -3.15
C GLN A 63 -18.58 -11.52 -1.77
N TRP A 64 -17.96 -10.66 -0.95
CA TRP A 64 -18.59 -10.06 0.22
C TRP A 64 -19.52 -8.93 -0.22
N ASN A 65 -20.67 -8.76 0.45
CA ASN A 65 -21.57 -7.64 0.16
C ASN A 65 -21.05 -6.31 0.75
N TRP A 66 -21.55 -5.18 0.24
CA TRP A 66 -21.02 -3.86 0.62
C TRP A 66 -21.15 -3.54 2.12
N SER A 67 -22.24 -3.96 2.77
CA SER A 67 -22.43 -3.83 4.23
C SER A 67 -21.38 -4.60 5.02
N SER A 68 -21.02 -5.80 4.57
CA SER A 68 -20.00 -6.63 5.24
C SER A 68 -18.60 -6.07 5.08
N VAL A 69 -18.23 -5.61 3.88
CA VAL A 69 -16.91 -4.99 3.64
C VAL A 69 -16.73 -3.72 4.47
N ALA A 70 -17.77 -2.86 4.55
CA ALA A 70 -17.76 -1.67 5.42
C ALA A 70 -17.50 -2.02 6.89
N GLY A 71 -18.15 -3.08 7.36
CA GLY A 71 -17.94 -3.66 8.69
C GLY A 71 -16.53 -4.21 8.87
N GLU A 72 -15.99 -4.93 7.89
CA GLU A 72 -14.66 -5.55 7.98
C GLU A 72 -13.56 -4.50 8.02
N CYS A 73 -13.64 -3.49 7.15
CA CYS A 73 -12.74 -2.33 7.15
C CYS A 73 -12.64 -1.69 8.54
N THR A 74 -13.78 -1.40 9.14
CA THR A 74 -13.88 -0.73 10.45
C THR A 74 -13.40 -1.59 11.61
N ASN A 75 -13.81 -2.87 11.66
CA ASN A 75 -13.64 -3.72 12.84
C ASN A 75 -12.39 -4.60 12.82
N VAL A 76 -11.80 -4.87 11.65
CA VAL A 76 -10.66 -5.78 11.49
C VAL A 76 -9.57 -5.19 10.62
N LEU A 77 -9.85 -4.77 9.38
CA LEU A 77 -8.79 -4.47 8.41
C LEU A 77 -7.95 -3.25 8.84
N GLY A 78 -8.61 -2.12 9.17
CA GLY A 78 -7.93 -0.94 9.71
C GLY A 78 -7.19 -1.23 11.03
N PRO A 79 -7.87 -1.82 12.05
CA PRO A 79 -7.23 -2.21 13.32
C PRO A 79 -6.05 -3.18 13.22
N LYS A 80 -6.00 -4.05 12.19
CA LYS A 80 -4.87 -4.97 11.92
C LYS A 80 -3.82 -4.38 10.96
N GLY A 81 -4.10 -3.22 10.35
CA GLY A 81 -3.15 -2.46 9.54
C GLY A 81 -3.10 -2.82 8.05
N TYR A 82 -4.15 -3.43 7.49
CA TYR A 82 -4.22 -3.67 6.04
C TYR A 82 -4.13 -2.35 5.27
N GLY A 83 -3.51 -2.38 4.09
CA GLY A 83 -3.37 -1.21 3.22
C GLY A 83 -4.59 -0.91 2.37
N ALA A 84 -5.22 -1.97 1.89
CA ALA A 84 -6.38 -1.90 1.01
C ALA A 84 -7.29 -3.11 1.18
N VAL A 85 -8.51 -2.99 0.67
CA VAL A 85 -9.43 -4.09 0.40
C VAL A 85 -9.67 -4.21 -1.11
N GLN A 86 -9.50 -5.40 -1.68
CA GLN A 86 -10.07 -5.72 -2.99
C GLN A 86 -11.52 -6.15 -2.78
N VAL A 87 -12.43 -5.49 -3.50
CA VAL A 87 -13.85 -5.81 -3.53
C VAL A 87 -14.26 -6.41 -4.86
N ALA A 88 -15.32 -7.23 -4.86
CA ALA A 88 -15.88 -7.85 -6.06
C ALA A 88 -16.32 -6.79 -7.12
N PRO A 89 -16.53 -7.19 -8.39
CA PRO A 89 -16.84 -6.23 -9.46
C PRO A 89 -18.09 -5.40 -9.13
N PRO A 90 -17.99 -4.06 -9.07
CA PRO A 90 -19.06 -3.24 -8.52
C PRO A 90 -20.16 -2.91 -9.53
N GLN A 91 -19.90 -3.11 -10.83
CA GLN A 91 -20.87 -2.87 -11.90
C GLN A 91 -22.01 -3.87 -11.94
N GLU A 92 -23.11 -3.46 -12.56
CA GLU A 92 -24.28 -4.28 -12.85
C GLU A 92 -23.93 -5.42 -13.84
N SER A 93 -24.22 -6.64 -13.41
CA SER A 93 -24.01 -7.85 -14.18
C SER A 93 -25.31 -8.58 -14.52
N ILE A 94 -25.19 -9.58 -15.39
CA ILE A 94 -26.24 -10.55 -15.66
C ILE A 94 -26.63 -11.32 -14.38
N SER A 95 -27.91 -11.67 -14.27
CA SER A 95 -28.42 -12.61 -13.28
C SER A 95 -28.90 -13.88 -14.01
N VAL A 96 -28.34 -15.03 -13.65
CA VAL A 96 -28.66 -16.33 -14.26
C VAL A 96 -29.15 -17.32 -13.21
N ALA A 97 -29.92 -18.33 -13.63
CA ALA A 97 -30.52 -19.30 -12.72
C ALA A 97 -29.44 -20.06 -11.90
N GLY A 98 -29.61 -20.08 -10.58
CA GLY A 98 -28.64 -20.67 -9.65
C GLY A 98 -27.54 -19.70 -9.17
N HIS A 99 -27.46 -18.50 -9.75
CA HIS A 99 -26.57 -17.40 -9.35
C HIS A 99 -25.11 -17.84 -9.12
N PRO A 100 -24.48 -18.55 -10.08
CA PRO A 100 -23.10 -19.00 -9.97
C PRO A 100 -22.17 -17.79 -9.75
N TRP A 101 -21.05 -18.01 -9.08
CA TRP A 101 -20.12 -16.92 -8.72
C TRP A 101 -19.66 -16.08 -9.92
N TRP A 102 -19.53 -16.69 -11.10
CA TRP A 102 -19.03 -16.00 -12.29
C TRP A 102 -20.04 -15.02 -12.91
N ASP A 103 -21.30 -14.96 -12.43
CA ASP A 103 -22.31 -14.07 -13.02
C ASP A 103 -21.97 -12.58 -12.86
N VAL A 104 -21.17 -12.20 -11.85
CA VAL A 104 -20.64 -10.83 -11.68
C VAL A 104 -19.50 -10.47 -12.62
N TYR A 105 -18.85 -11.47 -13.23
CA TYR A 105 -17.84 -11.31 -14.27
C TYR A 105 -18.44 -11.24 -15.68
N GLN A 106 -19.75 -11.00 -15.77
CA GLN A 106 -20.47 -10.75 -17.02
C GLN A 106 -21.25 -9.43 -16.97
N PRO A 107 -20.57 -8.29 -17.24
CA PRO A 107 -21.18 -6.96 -17.18
C PRO A 107 -22.32 -6.79 -18.18
N VAL A 108 -23.36 -6.05 -17.79
CA VAL A 108 -24.45 -5.63 -18.69
C VAL A 108 -24.68 -4.13 -18.67
N SER A 109 -24.21 -3.43 -17.64
CA SER A 109 -24.04 -1.98 -17.64
C SER A 109 -22.86 -1.55 -16.76
N TYR A 110 -22.65 -0.24 -16.64
CA TYR A 110 -21.71 0.36 -15.69
C TYR A 110 -22.42 1.04 -14.49
N ASN A 111 -23.70 0.74 -14.26
CA ASN A 111 -24.42 1.15 -13.03
C ASN A 111 -23.82 0.40 -11.82
N LEU A 112 -23.75 1.05 -10.65
CA LEU A 112 -23.21 0.41 -9.42
C LEU A 112 -24.28 -0.27 -8.55
N ASN A 113 -25.47 -0.54 -9.12
CA ASN A 113 -26.47 -1.41 -8.51
C ASN A 113 -26.20 -2.84 -8.97
N SER A 114 -25.55 -3.62 -8.12
CA SER A 114 -25.00 -4.94 -8.46
C SER A 114 -25.46 -6.01 -7.46
N ARG A 115 -25.01 -7.24 -7.69
CA ARG A 115 -25.27 -8.41 -6.84
C ARG A 115 -24.87 -8.21 -5.37
N MET A 116 -23.92 -7.31 -5.10
CA MET A 116 -23.34 -7.05 -3.78
C MET A 116 -24.05 -5.89 -3.04
N GLY A 117 -24.97 -5.19 -3.70
CA GLY A 117 -25.74 -4.08 -3.14
C GLY A 117 -25.89 -2.89 -4.09
N THR A 118 -26.56 -1.85 -3.61
CA THR A 118 -26.83 -0.60 -4.36
C THR A 118 -25.62 0.34 -4.43
N ASP A 119 -25.64 1.28 -5.38
CA ASP A 119 -24.65 2.38 -5.50
C ASP A 119 -24.46 3.15 -4.18
N ALA A 120 -25.56 3.40 -3.46
CA ALA A 120 -25.52 4.07 -2.16
C ALA A 120 -24.79 3.24 -1.09
N GLN A 121 -24.96 1.92 -1.09
CA GLN A 121 -24.24 1.01 -0.19
C GLN A 121 -22.77 0.88 -0.60
N PHE A 122 -22.45 0.89 -1.90
CA PHE A 122 -21.07 0.89 -2.39
C PHE A 122 -20.32 2.14 -1.92
N ARG A 123 -20.91 3.34 -2.11
CA ARG A 123 -20.32 4.61 -1.65
C ARG A 123 -20.17 4.68 -0.13
N ALA A 124 -21.16 4.16 0.61
CA ALA A 124 -21.06 4.06 2.08
C ALA A 124 -19.95 3.11 2.54
N MET A 125 -19.74 2.00 1.83
CA MET A 125 -18.63 1.07 2.06
C MET A 125 -17.28 1.73 1.82
N VAL A 126 -17.12 2.46 0.71
CA VAL A 126 -15.88 3.19 0.41
C VAL A 126 -15.58 4.22 1.51
N SER A 127 -16.57 5.01 1.93
CA SER A 127 -16.40 5.95 3.06
C SER A 127 -15.95 5.23 4.33
N ALA A 128 -16.60 4.13 4.71
CA ALA A 128 -16.25 3.39 5.93
C ALA A 128 -14.84 2.77 5.88
N CYS A 129 -14.36 2.37 4.70
CA CYS A 129 -12.98 1.93 4.52
C CYS A 129 -11.98 3.10 4.59
N HIS A 130 -12.31 4.24 3.97
CA HIS A 130 -11.52 5.47 4.02
C HIS A 130 -11.38 5.98 5.47
N ASP A 131 -12.50 6.04 6.22
CA ASP A 131 -12.55 6.41 7.65
C ASP A 131 -11.74 5.43 8.54
N ALA A 132 -11.61 4.17 8.13
CA ALA A 132 -10.79 3.16 8.80
C ALA A 132 -9.31 3.15 8.37
N GLY A 133 -8.91 4.02 7.42
CA GLY A 133 -7.54 4.10 6.90
C GLY A 133 -7.19 3.05 5.83
N VAL A 134 -8.20 2.37 5.26
CA VAL A 134 -8.08 1.28 4.29
C VAL A 134 -8.53 1.74 2.90
N LYS A 135 -7.65 1.65 1.90
CA LYS A 135 -7.98 1.95 0.48
C LYS A 135 -8.96 0.95 -0.09
N VAL A 136 -9.76 1.35 -1.09
CA VAL A 136 -10.65 0.41 -1.81
C VAL A 136 -10.14 0.20 -3.22
N TYR A 137 -9.83 -1.06 -3.56
CA TYR A 137 -9.52 -1.49 -4.91
C TYR A 137 -10.70 -2.26 -5.50
N ALA A 138 -11.22 -1.81 -6.64
CA ALA A 138 -12.33 -2.49 -7.30
C ALA A 138 -11.82 -3.55 -8.27
N ASP A 139 -12.51 -4.69 -8.35
CA ASP A 139 -12.34 -5.62 -9.46
C ASP A 139 -12.97 -5.04 -10.74
N ALA A 140 -12.20 -4.94 -11.82
CA ALA A 140 -12.52 -4.17 -13.01
C ALA A 140 -12.63 -5.08 -14.24
N VAL A 141 -13.85 -5.50 -14.54
CA VAL A 141 -14.20 -6.31 -15.72
C VAL A 141 -14.43 -5.39 -16.91
N ILE A 142 -13.37 -5.12 -17.65
CA ILE A 142 -13.34 -4.12 -18.73
C ILE A 142 -12.89 -4.67 -20.09
N ASN A 143 -12.60 -5.97 -20.18
CA ASN A 143 -12.31 -6.67 -21.43
C ASN A 143 -13.58 -6.94 -22.26
N HIS A 144 -14.67 -7.29 -21.58
CA HIS A 144 -15.87 -7.85 -22.21
C HIS A 144 -17.15 -7.46 -21.49
N MET A 145 -18.27 -7.66 -22.18
CA MET A 145 -19.62 -7.67 -21.61
C MET A 145 -20.16 -9.11 -21.58
N ALA A 146 -21.36 -9.33 -21.03
CA ALA A 146 -21.97 -10.65 -20.86
C ALA A 146 -21.96 -11.52 -22.14
N GLY A 147 -21.82 -12.83 -21.99
CA GLY A 147 -21.57 -13.75 -23.10
C GLY A 147 -22.71 -13.90 -24.10
N THR A 148 -22.36 -13.99 -25.37
CA THR A 148 -23.29 -14.21 -26.49
C THR A 148 -24.05 -15.53 -26.41
N ASN A 149 -23.51 -16.48 -25.63
CA ASN A 149 -24.10 -17.77 -25.30
C ASN A 149 -25.16 -17.71 -24.17
N GLN A 150 -25.33 -16.57 -23.49
CA GLN A 150 -26.28 -16.43 -22.40
C GLN A 150 -27.72 -16.30 -22.90
N THR A 151 -28.64 -16.99 -22.22
CA THR A 151 -30.09 -16.97 -22.53
C THR A 151 -30.90 -16.12 -21.55
N SER A 152 -30.29 -15.64 -20.45
CA SER A 152 -30.92 -14.68 -19.55
C SER A 152 -30.89 -13.27 -20.15
N SER A 153 -32.00 -12.55 -19.99
CA SER A 153 -32.10 -11.10 -20.21
C SER A 153 -32.36 -10.34 -18.89
N THR A 154 -32.06 -10.97 -17.76
CA THR A 154 -32.23 -10.42 -16.41
C THR A 154 -30.89 -9.95 -15.87
N SER A 155 -30.89 -8.83 -15.14
CA SER A 155 -29.72 -8.26 -14.48
C SER A 155 -30.04 -7.86 -13.03
N TYR A 156 -29.00 -7.63 -12.22
CA TYR A 156 -29.21 -7.21 -10.82
C TYR A 156 -29.62 -5.73 -10.68
N GLY A 157 -29.34 -4.87 -11.66
CA GLY A 157 -29.69 -3.44 -11.64
C GLY A 157 -30.91 -3.07 -12.49
N GLY A 158 -31.48 -4.00 -13.26
CA GLY A 158 -32.65 -3.79 -14.12
C GLY A 158 -32.38 -3.23 -15.53
N SER A 159 -31.12 -3.05 -15.96
CA SER A 159 -30.77 -2.61 -17.31
C SER A 159 -31.16 -3.63 -18.39
N GLY A 160 -31.83 -3.15 -19.44
CA GLY A 160 -32.13 -3.95 -20.63
C GLY A 160 -30.89 -4.16 -21.51
N PHE A 161 -30.55 -5.43 -21.74
CA PHE A 161 -29.47 -5.86 -22.64
C PHE A 161 -29.94 -7.04 -23.53
N ASN A 162 -29.18 -7.31 -24.59
CA ASN A 162 -29.28 -8.54 -25.39
C ASN A 162 -27.87 -8.92 -25.85
N ALA A 163 -27.27 -9.91 -25.16
CA ALA A 163 -25.89 -10.31 -25.39
C ALA A 163 -25.68 -10.95 -26.78
N ALA A 164 -26.58 -11.83 -27.23
CA ALA A 164 -26.53 -12.41 -28.58
C ALA A 164 -26.63 -11.38 -29.71
N ALA A 165 -27.19 -10.19 -29.44
CA ALA A 165 -27.24 -9.04 -30.36
C ALA A 165 -26.20 -7.95 -30.05
N TYR A 166 -25.30 -8.17 -29.09
CA TYR A 166 -24.26 -7.22 -28.64
C TYR A 166 -24.84 -5.83 -28.29
N SER A 167 -25.98 -5.81 -27.60
CA SER A 167 -26.74 -4.59 -27.30
C SER A 167 -26.80 -4.34 -25.79
N TYR A 168 -26.13 -3.27 -25.34
CA TYR A 168 -26.02 -2.89 -23.93
C TYR A 168 -26.40 -1.43 -23.77
N SER A 169 -27.72 -1.18 -23.81
CA SER A 169 -28.31 0.16 -23.98
C SER A 169 -27.93 1.18 -22.90
N ALA A 170 -27.60 0.72 -21.69
CA ALA A 170 -27.17 1.56 -20.58
C ALA A 170 -25.72 2.08 -20.70
N VAL A 171 -24.85 1.40 -21.46
CA VAL A 171 -23.48 1.88 -21.75
C VAL A 171 -23.44 2.83 -22.96
N PRO A 172 -24.57 3.06 -23.65
CA PRO A 172 -24.86 2.42 -24.94
C PRO A 172 -23.64 1.85 -25.69
N TYR A 173 -23.50 0.52 -25.64
CA TYR A 173 -22.74 -0.26 -26.62
C TYR A 173 -23.68 -1.01 -27.58
N SER A 174 -23.17 -1.24 -28.78
CA SER A 174 -23.80 -1.87 -29.94
C SER A 174 -22.79 -2.77 -30.67
N LYS A 175 -23.19 -3.54 -31.69
CA LYS A 175 -22.28 -4.51 -32.33
C LYS A 175 -20.98 -3.93 -32.92
N SER A 176 -20.91 -2.63 -33.21
CA SER A 176 -19.67 -1.97 -33.67
C SER A 176 -18.66 -1.69 -32.56
N ASP A 177 -19.05 -1.84 -31.29
CA ASP A 177 -18.20 -1.56 -30.12
C ASP A 177 -17.51 -2.83 -29.59
N PHE A 178 -17.61 -3.94 -30.34
CA PHE A 178 -17.09 -5.27 -30.03
C PHE A 178 -16.35 -5.86 -31.23
N HIS A 179 -15.36 -6.72 -30.97
CA HIS A 179 -14.61 -7.41 -32.01
C HIS A 179 -15.49 -8.33 -32.90
N GLY A 180 -14.93 -8.72 -34.05
CA GLY A 180 -15.64 -9.39 -35.14
C GLY A 180 -14.73 -10.23 -36.02
N SER A 181 -15.20 -10.53 -37.23
CA SER A 181 -14.44 -11.27 -38.24
C SER A 181 -14.29 -10.43 -39.51
N PRO A 182 -13.07 -10.03 -39.92
CA PRO A 182 -11.81 -10.08 -39.14
C PRO A 182 -11.88 -9.20 -37.86
N PRO A 183 -10.97 -9.38 -36.88
CA PRO A 183 -9.77 -10.20 -36.89
C PRO A 183 -10.00 -11.70 -36.66
N CYS A 184 -11.09 -12.07 -35.97
CA CYS A 184 -11.30 -13.46 -35.56
C CYS A 184 -11.56 -14.37 -36.76
N PRO A 185 -10.82 -15.49 -36.92
CA PRO A 185 -10.96 -16.38 -38.07
C PRO A 185 -12.14 -17.35 -37.95
N ASN A 186 -12.82 -17.38 -36.80
CA ASN A 186 -13.79 -18.40 -36.42
C ASN A 186 -15.23 -17.83 -36.41
N ALA A 187 -16.23 -18.64 -36.78
CA ALA A 187 -17.62 -18.19 -36.89
C ALA A 187 -18.30 -17.91 -35.54
N ASP A 188 -17.76 -18.44 -34.44
CA ASP A 188 -18.12 -18.16 -33.05
C ASP A 188 -17.28 -17.02 -32.43
N LEU A 189 -16.35 -16.45 -33.20
CA LEU A 189 -15.39 -15.41 -32.79
C LEU A 189 -14.50 -15.80 -31.59
N SER A 190 -14.36 -17.09 -31.28
CA SER A 190 -13.56 -17.57 -30.13
C SER A 190 -12.04 -17.56 -30.40
N ILE A 191 -11.26 -17.52 -29.33
CA ILE A 191 -9.80 -17.73 -29.33
C ILE A 191 -9.48 -19.21 -29.67
N ASN A 192 -8.79 -19.47 -30.79
CA ASN A 192 -8.34 -20.82 -31.16
C ASN A 192 -6.82 -21.00 -31.09
N ASP A 193 -6.01 -19.98 -31.43
CA ASP A 193 -4.56 -19.98 -31.20
C ASP A 193 -4.16 -19.09 -30.04
N TRP A 194 -3.88 -19.72 -28.89
CA TRP A 194 -3.49 -19.07 -27.64
C TRP A 194 -2.04 -18.53 -27.62
N ASN A 195 -1.32 -18.62 -28.74
CA ASN A 195 -0.03 -17.96 -28.96
C ASN A 195 -0.13 -16.79 -29.96
N ASN A 196 -1.28 -16.61 -30.61
CA ASN A 196 -1.51 -15.53 -31.56
C ASN A 196 -2.02 -14.29 -30.80
N VAL A 197 -1.20 -13.24 -30.75
CA VAL A 197 -1.48 -12.02 -29.97
C VAL A 197 -2.84 -11.43 -30.30
N THR A 198 -3.13 -11.23 -31.59
CA THR A 198 -4.43 -10.75 -32.09
C THR A 198 -5.60 -11.65 -31.67
N GLN A 199 -5.51 -12.98 -31.81
CA GLN A 199 -6.61 -13.83 -31.31
C GLN A 199 -6.75 -13.80 -29.79
N VAL A 200 -5.67 -13.59 -29.03
CA VAL A 200 -5.76 -13.50 -27.57
C VAL A 200 -6.30 -12.13 -27.11
N GLN A 201 -6.06 -11.05 -27.87
CA GLN A 201 -6.41 -9.68 -27.49
C GLN A 201 -7.59 -9.06 -28.24
N GLU A 202 -8.12 -9.76 -29.26
CA GLU A 202 -9.16 -9.23 -30.16
C GLU A 202 -10.26 -10.28 -30.46
N CYS A 203 -10.37 -11.35 -29.67
CA CYS A 203 -11.37 -12.41 -29.85
C CYS A 203 -11.94 -12.96 -28.53
N GLN A 204 -13.16 -13.51 -28.61
CA GLN A 204 -14.01 -13.83 -27.46
C GLN A 204 -13.40 -14.90 -26.55
N LEU A 205 -12.90 -14.47 -25.39
CA LEU A 205 -12.64 -15.34 -24.25
C LEU A 205 -13.97 -16.02 -23.84
N LEU A 206 -14.05 -17.35 -23.98
CA LEU A 206 -15.20 -18.16 -23.51
C LEU A 206 -16.60 -17.71 -24.02
N ASN A 207 -16.70 -17.13 -25.22
CA ASN A 207 -17.91 -16.52 -25.82
C ASN A 207 -18.37 -15.20 -25.15
N LEU A 208 -17.57 -14.61 -24.26
CA LEU A 208 -17.80 -13.29 -23.67
C LEU A 208 -17.74 -12.22 -24.76
N SER A 209 -18.58 -11.19 -24.65
CA SER A 209 -18.73 -10.18 -25.70
C SER A 209 -17.54 -9.21 -25.66
N ASP A 210 -16.52 -9.52 -26.44
CA ASP A 210 -15.18 -8.92 -26.40
C ASP A 210 -15.15 -7.49 -26.97
N LEU A 211 -14.74 -6.51 -26.14
CA LEU A 211 -14.83 -5.08 -26.45
C LEU A 211 -13.73 -4.63 -27.42
N ASN A 212 -14.07 -3.74 -28.34
CA ASN A 212 -13.13 -3.18 -29.31
C ASN A 212 -12.23 -2.13 -28.66
N THR A 213 -11.25 -2.56 -27.86
CA THR A 213 -10.47 -1.66 -26.98
C THR A 213 -9.55 -0.70 -27.73
N GLU A 214 -9.32 -0.89 -29.02
CA GLU A 214 -8.56 0.05 -29.84
C GLU A 214 -9.39 1.28 -30.27
N SER A 215 -10.72 1.19 -30.16
CA SER A 215 -11.65 2.30 -30.40
C SER A 215 -11.58 3.37 -29.30
N ASP A 216 -11.48 4.64 -29.70
CA ASP A 216 -11.51 5.78 -28.78
C ASP A 216 -12.83 5.88 -28.00
N TYR A 217 -13.94 5.48 -28.61
CA TYR A 217 -15.25 5.46 -27.96
C TYR A 217 -15.29 4.43 -26.82
N VAL A 218 -14.80 3.21 -27.08
CA VAL A 218 -14.74 2.13 -26.08
C VAL A 218 -13.78 2.50 -24.94
N ARG A 219 -12.55 2.95 -25.24
CA ARG A 219 -11.62 3.43 -24.20
C ARG A 219 -12.20 4.59 -23.39
N GLY A 220 -12.91 5.52 -24.03
CA GLY A 220 -13.58 6.63 -23.37
C GLY A 220 -14.70 6.20 -22.42
N LYS A 221 -15.47 5.17 -22.80
CA LYS A 221 -16.53 4.58 -21.97
C LYS A 221 -15.97 3.81 -20.77
N ILE A 222 -14.94 2.99 -20.99
CA ILE A 222 -14.23 2.27 -19.92
C ILE A 222 -13.61 3.28 -18.93
N ALA A 223 -12.87 4.27 -19.42
CA ALA A 223 -12.27 5.30 -18.56
C ALA A 223 -13.33 6.13 -17.80
N GLY A 224 -14.47 6.45 -18.42
CA GLY A 224 -15.58 7.12 -17.74
C GLY A 224 -16.22 6.29 -16.63
N TYR A 225 -16.31 4.97 -16.79
CA TYR A 225 -16.72 4.05 -15.72
C TYR A 225 -15.70 4.00 -14.58
N LEU A 226 -14.42 3.82 -14.89
CA LEU A 226 -13.35 3.80 -13.88
C LEU A 226 -13.24 5.14 -13.14
N ASN A 227 -13.46 6.27 -13.80
CA ASN A 227 -13.52 7.58 -13.14
C ASN A 227 -14.81 7.78 -12.32
N THR A 228 -15.91 7.10 -12.66
CA THR A 228 -17.11 7.04 -11.81
C THR A 228 -16.84 6.28 -10.50
N LEU A 229 -15.97 5.27 -10.53
CA LEU A 229 -15.46 4.57 -9.35
C LEU A 229 -14.48 5.44 -8.55
N ILE A 230 -13.51 6.11 -9.20
CA ILE A 230 -12.60 7.05 -8.53
C ILE A 230 -13.37 8.20 -7.86
N GLY A 231 -14.40 8.72 -8.53
CA GLY A 231 -15.34 9.70 -7.97
C GLY A 231 -16.24 9.15 -6.85
N ALA A 232 -16.36 7.82 -6.72
CA ALA A 232 -16.95 7.17 -5.54
C ALA A 232 -15.92 6.96 -4.39
N GLY A 233 -14.63 7.16 -4.66
CA GLY A 233 -13.52 6.99 -3.71
C GLY A 233 -12.64 5.76 -3.96
N VAL A 234 -12.80 5.05 -5.08
CA VAL A 234 -11.93 3.90 -5.41
C VAL A 234 -10.49 4.35 -5.70
N ASP A 235 -9.54 3.65 -5.10
CA ASP A 235 -8.12 3.99 -5.05
C ASP A 235 -7.24 3.14 -5.99
N GLY A 236 -7.83 2.16 -6.67
CA GLY A 236 -7.11 1.20 -7.49
C GLY A 236 -8.00 0.12 -8.10
N PHE A 237 -7.42 -0.70 -8.96
CA PHE A 237 -8.12 -1.70 -9.76
C PHE A 237 -7.33 -3.01 -9.86
N ARG A 238 -7.99 -4.14 -9.55
CA ARG A 238 -7.61 -5.45 -10.11
C ARG A 238 -8.26 -5.53 -11.48
N VAL A 239 -7.48 -5.63 -12.55
CA VAL A 239 -8.03 -5.75 -13.91
C VAL A 239 -8.23 -7.22 -14.23
N ASP A 240 -9.49 -7.60 -14.43
CA ASP A 240 -9.93 -8.93 -14.84
C ASP A 240 -9.46 -9.27 -16.26
N ALA A 241 -9.08 -10.53 -16.49
CA ALA A 241 -8.69 -11.04 -17.82
C ALA A 241 -7.65 -10.18 -18.58
N ALA A 242 -6.83 -9.38 -17.88
CA ALA A 242 -6.06 -8.28 -18.47
C ALA A 242 -5.10 -8.67 -19.61
N LYS A 243 -4.70 -9.95 -19.73
CA LYS A 243 -3.95 -10.46 -20.90
C LYS A 243 -4.68 -10.18 -22.22
N HIS A 244 -6.00 -10.24 -22.18
CA HIS A 244 -6.91 -10.14 -23.33
C HIS A 244 -7.16 -8.69 -23.78
N ILE A 245 -6.59 -7.69 -23.10
CA ILE A 245 -6.59 -6.30 -23.55
C ILE A 245 -5.19 -5.96 -24.07
N ALA A 246 -5.10 -5.34 -25.24
CA ALA A 246 -3.81 -4.91 -25.80
C ALA A 246 -3.11 -3.90 -24.86
N GLN A 247 -1.80 -4.05 -24.65
CA GLN A 247 -1.07 -3.26 -23.66
C GLN A 247 -1.13 -1.75 -23.92
N VAL A 248 -1.16 -1.36 -25.21
CA VAL A 248 -1.30 0.04 -25.63
C VAL A 248 -2.70 0.59 -25.37
N ASP A 249 -3.73 -0.25 -25.34
CA ASP A 249 -5.10 0.14 -25.04
C ASP A 249 -5.30 0.30 -23.54
N MET A 250 -4.78 -0.64 -22.76
CA MET A 250 -4.71 -0.55 -21.31
C MET A 250 -3.94 0.70 -20.87
N ALA A 251 -2.76 0.96 -21.44
CA ALA A 251 -1.99 2.20 -21.19
C ALA A 251 -2.83 3.46 -21.48
N ASN A 252 -3.58 3.44 -22.59
CA ASN A 252 -4.40 4.56 -23.02
C ASN A 252 -5.61 4.76 -22.08
N ILE A 253 -6.30 3.69 -21.67
CA ILE A 253 -7.37 3.72 -20.65
C ILE A 253 -6.81 4.27 -19.32
N VAL A 254 -5.71 3.71 -18.81
CA VAL A 254 -5.07 4.11 -17.55
C VAL A 254 -4.59 5.57 -17.57
N SER A 255 -4.15 6.09 -18.72
CA SER A 255 -3.78 7.51 -18.88
C SER A 255 -4.96 8.49 -18.81
N ARG A 256 -6.18 8.05 -19.16
CA ARG A 256 -7.42 8.86 -19.05
C ARG A 256 -7.97 8.94 -17.64
N LEU A 257 -7.46 8.14 -16.71
CA LEU A 257 -8.03 8.07 -15.36
C LEU A 257 -7.83 9.37 -14.57
N ASP A 258 -8.71 9.65 -13.63
CA ASP A 258 -8.54 10.72 -12.66
C ASP A 258 -7.51 10.34 -11.56
N ASN A 259 -7.20 11.29 -10.67
CA ASN A 259 -6.43 11.00 -9.46
C ASN A 259 -7.38 10.59 -8.32
N THR A 260 -6.91 9.72 -7.42
CA THR A 260 -7.71 9.18 -6.30
C THR A 260 -7.94 10.22 -5.20
N GLN A 261 -8.93 9.97 -4.33
CA GLN A 261 -9.15 10.81 -3.15
C GLN A 261 -7.99 10.71 -2.14
N TRP A 262 -7.29 9.56 -2.11
CA TRP A 262 -6.04 9.39 -1.36
C TRP A 262 -4.82 10.11 -1.97
N GLY A 263 -4.95 10.65 -3.19
CA GLY A 263 -3.91 11.38 -3.92
C GLY A 263 -3.04 10.48 -4.81
N GLY A 264 -2.73 10.99 -6.00
CA GLY A 264 -1.94 10.28 -7.02
C GLY A 264 -2.80 9.46 -7.99
N ARG A 265 -2.15 8.64 -8.82
CA ARG A 265 -2.83 7.72 -9.75
C ARG A 265 -3.44 6.53 -8.99
N PRO A 266 -4.55 5.93 -9.47
CA PRO A 266 -5.03 4.66 -8.93
C PRO A 266 -3.97 3.56 -9.07
N TYR A 267 -3.86 2.69 -8.06
CA TYR A 267 -2.99 1.52 -8.14
C TYR A 267 -3.61 0.46 -9.07
N VAL A 268 -2.88 0.03 -10.09
CA VAL A 268 -3.37 -0.97 -11.07
C VAL A 268 -2.56 -2.25 -10.94
N TYR A 269 -3.25 -3.39 -10.82
CA TYR A 269 -2.66 -4.72 -10.89
C TYR A 269 -3.50 -5.63 -11.80
N GLN A 270 -2.81 -6.38 -12.66
CA GLN A 270 -3.40 -6.99 -13.85
C GLN A 270 -3.40 -8.51 -13.77
N GLU A 271 -4.50 -9.14 -14.17
CA GLU A 271 -4.54 -10.59 -14.32
C GLU A 271 -3.90 -11.07 -15.63
N ILE A 272 -2.64 -11.51 -15.55
CA ILE A 272 -1.93 -12.16 -16.66
C ILE A 272 -1.62 -13.60 -16.27
N PHE A 273 -2.51 -14.54 -16.60
CA PHE A 273 -2.27 -15.96 -16.34
C PHE A 273 -1.01 -16.46 -17.10
N PRO A 274 -0.08 -17.20 -16.47
CA PRO A 274 1.19 -17.57 -17.09
C PRO A 274 1.06 -18.62 -18.20
N GLY A 275 2.17 -18.94 -18.88
CA GLY A 275 2.26 -20.02 -19.87
C GLY A 275 2.28 -19.58 -21.34
N SER A 276 2.00 -18.31 -21.64
CA SER A 276 2.25 -17.69 -22.95
C SER A 276 3.63 -17.01 -22.97
N SER A 277 4.14 -16.64 -24.15
CA SER A 277 5.45 -15.99 -24.30
C SER A 277 5.37 -14.64 -25.04
N GLY A 278 6.46 -13.86 -25.02
CA GLY A 278 6.54 -12.58 -25.72
C GLY A 278 5.48 -11.59 -25.22
N GLN A 279 4.71 -11.01 -26.14
CA GLN A 279 3.64 -10.03 -25.85
C GLN A 279 2.47 -10.59 -25.03
N LEU A 280 2.45 -11.88 -24.68
CA LEU A 280 1.42 -12.51 -23.85
C LEU A 280 1.96 -13.02 -22.49
N ALA A 281 3.25 -12.82 -22.20
CA ALA A 281 3.84 -13.10 -20.89
C ALA A 281 3.59 -11.95 -19.89
N PRO A 282 3.56 -12.19 -18.56
CA PRO A 282 3.24 -11.14 -17.58
C PRO A 282 4.19 -9.93 -17.63
N ALA A 283 5.50 -10.16 -17.81
CA ALA A 283 6.51 -9.12 -18.05
C ALA A 283 6.14 -8.08 -19.13
N ALA A 284 5.32 -8.44 -20.14
CA ALA A 284 4.89 -7.50 -21.17
C ALA A 284 3.91 -6.43 -20.66
N PHE A 285 3.27 -6.64 -19.50
CA PHE A 285 2.21 -5.79 -18.95
C PHE A 285 2.69 -4.88 -17.80
N GLU A 286 3.93 -5.03 -17.33
CA GLU A 286 4.54 -4.25 -16.23
C GLU A 286 4.57 -2.72 -16.46
N GLY A 287 4.41 -2.28 -17.71
CA GLY A 287 4.32 -0.85 -18.06
C GLY A 287 3.01 -0.19 -17.62
N ASN A 288 1.95 -0.98 -17.40
CA ASN A 288 0.60 -0.50 -17.09
C ASN A 288 0.25 -0.58 -15.59
N GLY A 289 1.09 -1.26 -14.79
CA GLY A 289 0.85 -1.53 -13.39
C GLY A 289 1.59 -2.79 -12.95
N SER A 290 1.19 -3.34 -11.81
CA SER A 290 1.62 -4.66 -11.36
C SER A 290 0.90 -5.78 -12.12
N VAL A 291 1.32 -7.03 -11.91
CA VAL A 291 0.66 -8.26 -12.38
C VAL A 291 0.39 -9.20 -11.21
N LEU A 292 -0.69 -9.99 -11.28
CA LEU A 292 -0.94 -11.08 -10.35
C LEU A 292 0.09 -12.19 -10.55
N GLU A 293 0.89 -12.47 -9.52
CA GLU A 293 2.03 -13.38 -9.61
C GLU A 293 1.61 -14.83 -9.31
N PHE A 294 0.97 -15.45 -10.31
CA PHE A 294 0.55 -16.85 -10.30
C PHE A 294 1.72 -17.83 -10.09
N THR A 295 2.94 -17.46 -10.51
CA THR A 295 4.12 -18.33 -10.38
C THR A 295 4.52 -18.45 -8.91
N TYR A 296 4.45 -17.36 -8.15
CA TYR A 296 4.64 -17.36 -6.69
C TYR A 296 3.64 -18.29 -6.01
N ALA A 297 2.35 -18.13 -6.30
CA ALA A 297 1.28 -18.95 -5.71
C ALA A 297 1.50 -20.46 -5.97
N SER A 298 1.89 -20.82 -7.20
CA SER A 298 2.20 -22.19 -7.58
C SER A 298 3.45 -22.74 -6.88
N LYS A 299 4.59 -22.03 -6.93
CA LYS A 299 5.85 -22.51 -6.33
C LYS A 299 5.76 -22.55 -4.79
N LEU A 300 4.98 -21.66 -4.18
CA LEU A 300 4.71 -21.63 -2.73
C LEU A 300 3.91 -22.87 -2.30
N SER A 301 2.81 -23.17 -3.02
CA SER A 301 2.01 -24.39 -2.84
C SER A 301 2.87 -25.66 -2.95
N GLN A 302 3.77 -25.69 -3.94
CA GLN A 302 4.73 -26.79 -4.11
C GLN A 302 5.66 -26.95 -2.91
N GLN A 303 6.20 -25.87 -2.31
CA GLN A 303 7.10 -25.98 -1.15
C GLN A 303 6.35 -26.37 0.13
N PHE A 304 5.17 -25.82 0.38
CA PHE A 304 4.33 -26.20 1.53
C PHE A 304 3.72 -27.60 1.42
N THR A 305 3.65 -28.15 0.21
CA THR A 305 3.33 -29.57 -0.02
C THR A 305 4.56 -30.48 0.03
N GLY A 306 5.74 -29.97 -0.33
CA GLY A 306 7.02 -30.66 -0.36
C GLY A 306 7.94 -30.34 0.82
N ASN A 307 8.85 -29.36 0.65
CA ASN A 307 9.86 -28.99 1.64
C ASN A 307 10.08 -27.47 1.69
N ILE A 308 9.69 -26.83 2.80
CA ILE A 308 9.82 -25.36 2.97
C ILE A 308 11.25 -24.86 3.23
N ALA A 309 12.26 -25.72 3.52
CA ALA A 309 13.66 -25.30 3.61
C ALA A 309 14.19 -24.66 2.30
N ASN A 310 13.60 -25.02 1.16
CA ASN A 310 13.94 -24.47 -0.15
C ASN A 310 13.62 -22.97 -0.29
N LEU A 311 12.72 -22.42 0.54
CA LEU A 311 12.23 -21.03 0.41
C LEU A 311 13.29 -19.94 0.70
N LYS A 312 14.51 -20.32 1.10
CA LYS A 312 15.64 -19.42 1.38
C LYS A 312 16.00 -18.45 0.25
N THR A 313 15.63 -18.76 -1.00
CA THR A 313 15.92 -17.96 -2.20
C THR A 313 14.67 -17.54 -2.97
N PHE A 314 13.48 -17.64 -2.36
CA PHE A 314 12.20 -17.41 -3.02
C PHE A 314 12.09 -15.96 -3.57
N GLY A 315 11.91 -15.79 -4.88
CA GLY A 315 12.03 -14.49 -5.55
C GLY A 315 12.34 -14.66 -7.05
N GLN A 316 12.85 -13.62 -7.72
CA GLN A 316 13.09 -13.62 -9.19
C GLN A 316 13.85 -14.84 -9.75
N SER A 317 14.76 -15.46 -8.98
CA SER A 317 15.46 -16.69 -9.39
C SER A 317 14.55 -17.95 -9.47
N TRP A 318 13.28 -17.82 -9.11
CA TRP A 318 12.21 -18.82 -9.23
C TRP A 318 11.26 -18.54 -10.40
N GLU A 319 11.64 -17.66 -11.33
CA GLU A 319 10.86 -17.23 -12.51
C GLU A 319 9.68 -16.33 -12.13
N PHE A 320 9.87 -15.46 -11.13
CA PHE A 320 8.92 -14.40 -10.76
C PHE A 320 9.29 -13.08 -11.43
N GLU A 321 8.28 -12.28 -11.76
CA GLU A 321 8.45 -10.90 -12.22
C GLU A 321 9.01 -10.01 -11.07
N PRO A 322 9.49 -8.78 -11.33
CA PRO A 322 10.13 -7.94 -10.32
C PRO A 322 9.24 -7.66 -9.09
N SER A 323 9.85 -7.57 -7.90
CA SER A 323 9.09 -7.39 -6.65
C SER A 323 8.33 -6.07 -6.54
N ASP A 324 8.66 -5.06 -7.34
CA ASP A 324 7.91 -3.80 -7.49
C ASP A 324 6.79 -3.88 -8.55
N LYS A 325 6.64 -5.05 -9.19
CA LYS A 325 5.66 -5.39 -10.24
C LYS A 325 4.76 -6.57 -9.87
N SER A 326 5.10 -7.38 -8.87
CA SER A 326 4.27 -8.51 -8.42
C SER A 326 3.20 -8.10 -7.40
N ALA A 327 1.95 -8.46 -7.64
CA ALA A 327 0.95 -8.67 -6.60
C ALA A 327 0.90 -10.18 -6.28
N VAL A 328 1.38 -10.58 -5.10
CA VAL A 328 1.51 -12.00 -4.70
C VAL A 328 0.29 -12.49 -3.94
N MET A 329 0.16 -13.81 -3.78
CA MET A 329 -0.96 -14.49 -3.14
C MET A 329 -0.64 -15.97 -2.88
N VAL A 330 -1.23 -16.57 -1.83
CA VAL A 330 -1.32 -18.03 -1.67
C VAL A 330 -2.31 -18.65 -2.68
N THR A 331 -3.43 -17.96 -2.89
CA THR A 331 -4.53 -18.42 -3.76
C THR A 331 -5.45 -17.25 -4.14
N ASN A 332 -6.34 -17.49 -5.11
CA ASN A 332 -7.44 -16.61 -5.45
C ASN A 332 -8.69 -17.45 -5.79
N HIS A 333 -9.75 -16.79 -6.26
CA HIS A 333 -11.04 -17.43 -6.53
C HIS A 333 -11.01 -18.53 -7.61
N ASP A 334 -10.15 -18.45 -8.63
CA ASP A 334 -10.00 -19.54 -9.61
C ASP A 334 -9.05 -20.62 -9.11
N LEU A 335 -7.89 -20.24 -8.53
CA LEU A 335 -6.89 -21.19 -8.07
C LEU A 335 -7.41 -22.14 -6.97
N GLU A 336 -8.34 -21.68 -6.12
CA GLU A 336 -9.00 -22.56 -5.14
C GLU A 336 -10.08 -23.47 -5.74
N ARG A 337 -10.73 -23.04 -6.83
CA ARG A 337 -11.81 -23.78 -7.52
C ARG A 337 -11.27 -24.87 -8.41
N ASP A 338 -10.22 -24.54 -9.17
CA ASP A 338 -9.48 -25.46 -10.04
C ASP A 338 -8.40 -26.24 -9.28
N LYS A 339 -8.19 -25.91 -7.99
CA LYS A 339 -7.37 -26.65 -7.00
C LYS A 339 -5.90 -26.79 -7.39
N THR A 340 -5.36 -25.70 -7.94
CA THR A 340 -3.98 -25.62 -8.45
C THR A 340 -3.00 -25.06 -7.42
N THR A 341 -3.48 -24.38 -6.36
CA THR A 341 -2.67 -23.96 -5.20
C THR A 341 -3.33 -24.37 -3.88
N LEU A 342 -2.76 -23.97 -2.74
CA LEU A 342 -3.33 -24.25 -1.42
C LEU A 342 -4.66 -23.52 -1.22
N THR A 343 -5.55 -24.14 -0.45
CA THR A 343 -6.91 -23.65 -0.20
C THR A 343 -7.24 -23.67 1.28
N TYR A 344 -8.41 -23.12 1.65
CA TYR A 344 -8.98 -23.25 2.99
C TYR A 344 -9.21 -24.70 3.48
N ASN A 345 -9.04 -25.71 2.61
CA ASN A 345 -9.14 -27.13 2.96
C ASN A 345 -7.81 -27.73 3.42
N ASP A 346 -6.67 -27.08 3.10
CA ASP A 346 -5.32 -27.59 3.40
C ASP A 346 -4.86 -27.26 4.83
N GLY A 347 -5.73 -26.64 5.62
CA GLY A 347 -5.58 -26.44 7.06
C GLY A 347 -4.34 -25.63 7.43
N SER A 348 -3.45 -26.22 8.24
CA SER A 348 -2.22 -25.56 8.67
C SER A 348 -1.33 -25.14 7.51
N LYS A 349 -1.23 -25.91 6.42
CA LYS A 349 -0.41 -25.52 5.26
C LYS A 349 -0.82 -24.17 4.68
N TYR A 350 -2.12 -23.94 4.54
CA TYR A 350 -2.67 -22.68 4.04
C TYR A 350 -2.38 -21.51 5.00
N ARG A 351 -2.58 -21.73 6.31
CA ARG A 351 -2.24 -20.73 7.35
C ARG A 351 -0.75 -20.38 7.35
N LEU A 352 0.12 -21.37 7.30
CA LEU A 352 1.57 -21.17 7.30
C LEU A 352 2.11 -20.56 6.00
N ALA A 353 1.46 -20.83 4.86
CA ALA A 353 1.78 -20.17 3.60
C ALA A 353 1.49 -18.66 3.66
N HIS A 354 0.35 -18.25 4.23
CA HIS A 354 0.04 -16.84 4.49
C HIS A 354 1.01 -16.20 5.50
N VAL A 355 1.38 -16.91 6.57
CA VAL A 355 2.42 -16.43 7.50
C VAL A 355 3.76 -16.25 6.79
N PHE A 356 4.14 -17.15 5.87
CA PHE A 356 5.35 -16.97 5.07
C PHE A 356 5.25 -15.79 4.10
N GLU A 357 4.14 -15.64 3.37
CA GLU A 357 3.92 -14.54 2.42
C GLU A 357 4.10 -13.18 3.08
N LEU A 358 3.39 -12.98 4.20
CA LEU A 358 3.46 -11.76 5.00
C LEU A 358 4.85 -11.59 5.66
N ALA A 359 5.54 -12.68 6.03
CA ALA A 359 6.88 -12.59 6.61
C ALA A 359 7.99 -12.27 5.60
N TRP A 360 7.87 -12.76 4.36
CA TRP A 360 8.95 -12.78 3.38
C TRP A 360 9.24 -11.40 2.79
N GLY A 361 8.20 -10.65 2.45
CA GLY A 361 8.32 -9.28 1.91
C GLY A 361 8.78 -9.25 0.45
N TYR A 362 8.07 -9.97 -0.41
CA TYR A 362 8.21 -9.94 -1.86
C TYR A 362 6.85 -9.62 -2.48
N GLY A 363 6.80 -8.70 -3.43
CA GLY A 363 5.57 -8.21 -4.02
C GLY A 363 4.66 -7.44 -3.05
N THR A 364 3.46 -7.10 -3.54
CA THR A 364 2.32 -6.62 -2.75
C THR A 364 1.44 -7.82 -2.37
N PRO A 365 1.35 -8.24 -1.09
CA PRO A 365 0.69 -9.49 -0.70
C PRO A 365 -0.83 -9.38 -0.59
N GLN A 366 -1.52 -10.52 -0.76
CA GLN A 366 -2.99 -10.61 -0.76
C GLN A 366 -3.50 -11.71 0.18
N VAL A 367 -4.17 -11.31 1.25
CA VAL A 367 -4.92 -12.23 2.11
C VAL A 367 -6.29 -12.48 1.49
N TYR A 368 -6.44 -13.61 0.81
CA TYR A 368 -7.68 -14.01 0.14
C TYR A 368 -8.70 -14.63 1.10
N SER A 369 -9.92 -14.09 1.11
CA SER A 369 -11.10 -14.59 1.83
C SER A 369 -12.32 -14.64 0.92
N GLY A 370 -13.03 -15.76 0.99
CA GLY A 370 -14.27 -15.99 0.25
C GLY A 370 -15.21 -16.87 1.07
N TYR A 371 -15.85 -17.83 0.42
CA TYR A 371 -16.82 -18.75 1.03
C TYR A 371 -16.52 -20.20 0.63
N ARG A 372 -17.01 -21.14 1.43
CA ARG A 372 -16.85 -22.58 1.17
C ARG A 372 -17.88 -23.04 0.16
N PHE A 373 -17.42 -23.76 -0.86
CA PHE A 373 -18.23 -24.39 -1.90
C PHE A 373 -17.98 -25.90 -1.95
N ALA A 374 -18.89 -26.64 -2.60
CA ALA A 374 -18.77 -28.06 -2.91
C ALA A 374 -18.42 -28.28 -4.39
N ASN A 375 -19.01 -27.49 -5.29
CA ASN A 375 -18.81 -27.52 -6.73
C ASN A 375 -18.13 -26.23 -7.22
N ARG A 376 -17.44 -26.30 -8.37
CA ARG A 376 -16.68 -25.19 -8.96
C ARG A 376 -17.49 -23.89 -9.05
N ASP A 377 -18.75 -24.00 -9.45
CA ASP A 377 -19.58 -22.86 -9.83
C ASP A 377 -20.63 -22.47 -8.78
N ASP A 378 -20.56 -23.02 -7.55
CA ASP A 378 -21.54 -22.72 -6.48
C ASP A 378 -21.61 -21.22 -6.16
N SER A 379 -22.84 -20.72 -5.98
CA SER A 379 -23.13 -19.36 -5.50
C SER A 379 -22.50 -19.06 -4.13
N PRO A 380 -22.08 -17.80 -3.85
CA PRO A 380 -21.96 -17.31 -2.48
C PRO A 380 -23.28 -17.42 -1.70
N PRO A 381 -23.25 -17.32 -0.36
CA PRO A 381 -24.45 -17.19 0.47
C PRO A 381 -25.32 -15.99 0.06
N ALA A 382 -26.48 -16.27 -0.53
CA ALA A 382 -27.33 -15.29 -1.19
C ALA A 382 -28.81 -15.46 -0.83
N ASP A 383 -29.61 -14.42 -1.12
CA ASP A 383 -31.06 -14.44 -0.98
C ASP A 383 -31.75 -15.21 -2.14
N GLY A 384 -33.08 -15.29 -2.10
CA GLY A 384 -33.87 -15.97 -3.13
C GLY A 384 -33.83 -15.33 -4.53
N ASN A 385 -33.17 -14.18 -4.70
CA ASN A 385 -32.99 -13.45 -5.95
C ASN A 385 -31.51 -13.38 -6.38
N GLY A 386 -30.59 -13.98 -5.59
CA GLY A 386 -29.15 -14.02 -5.86
C GLY A 386 -28.30 -12.92 -5.22
N TYR A 387 -28.88 -11.96 -4.50
CA TYR A 387 -28.11 -10.91 -3.82
C TYR A 387 -27.35 -11.48 -2.63
N VAL A 388 -26.08 -11.09 -2.46
CA VAL A 388 -25.22 -11.63 -1.40
C VAL A 388 -25.70 -11.18 -0.01
N THR A 389 -25.90 -12.16 0.87
CA THR A 389 -26.30 -11.95 2.28
C THR A 389 -25.09 -11.62 3.15
N ASP A 390 -25.34 -10.93 4.29
CA ASP A 390 -24.27 -10.45 5.17
C ASP A 390 -23.35 -11.58 5.66
N VAL A 391 -22.06 -11.27 5.68
CA VAL A 391 -20.97 -12.19 6.00
C VAL A 391 -20.96 -12.51 7.48
N ASN A 392 -20.83 -13.79 7.80
CA ASN A 392 -20.88 -14.27 9.17
C ASN A 392 -19.82 -15.34 9.42
N CYS A 393 -18.62 -14.89 9.76
CA CYS A 393 -17.47 -15.72 10.14
C CYS A 393 -17.69 -16.56 11.43
N SER A 394 -18.81 -16.39 12.14
CA SER A 394 -19.19 -17.27 13.25
C SER A 394 -19.86 -18.57 12.77
N ASN A 395 -20.27 -18.63 11.50
CA ASN A 395 -20.62 -19.88 10.82
C ASN A 395 -19.50 -20.26 9.85
N ASN A 396 -19.34 -21.56 9.60
CA ASN A 396 -18.23 -22.08 8.80
C ASN A 396 -18.44 -21.94 7.27
N THR A 397 -19.41 -21.13 6.83
CA THR A 397 -19.73 -20.95 5.40
C THR A 397 -18.82 -19.93 4.74
N TRP A 398 -18.42 -18.89 5.45
CA TRP A 398 -17.38 -17.94 5.00
C TRP A 398 -16.01 -18.40 5.48
N THR A 399 -14.94 -18.16 4.70
CA THR A 399 -13.59 -18.63 5.05
C THR A 399 -12.87 -17.68 6.01
N CYS A 400 -13.11 -16.37 5.88
CA CYS A 400 -12.59 -15.30 6.73
C CYS A 400 -11.12 -15.46 7.17
N THR A 401 -10.25 -15.71 6.18
CA THR A 401 -8.81 -15.90 6.34
C THR A 401 -8.14 -14.64 6.90
N ASP A 402 -8.65 -13.47 6.48
CA ASP A 402 -8.36 -12.14 7.01
C ASP A 402 -8.55 -11.99 8.53
N ARG A 403 -9.38 -12.86 9.14
CA ARG A 403 -9.63 -12.93 10.59
C ARG A 403 -8.89 -14.06 11.32
N ASP A 404 -8.11 -14.92 10.65
CA ASP A 404 -7.25 -15.85 11.39
C ASP A 404 -6.25 -15.03 12.20
N GLN A 405 -6.24 -15.22 13.52
CA GLN A 405 -5.45 -14.39 14.45
C GLN A 405 -3.97 -14.27 14.04
N GLY A 406 -3.38 -15.34 13.49
CA GLY A 406 -1.98 -15.33 13.06
C GLY A 406 -1.77 -14.61 11.73
N ILE A 407 -2.65 -14.81 10.76
CA ILE A 407 -2.59 -14.11 9.46
C ILE A 407 -2.87 -12.61 9.67
N ALA A 408 -3.93 -12.28 10.39
CA ALA A 408 -4.32 -10.92 10.73
C ALA A 408 -3.20 -10.17 11.48
N ASN A 409 -2.53 -10.79 12.45
CA ASN A 409 -1.45 -10.14 13.18
C ASN A 409 -0.13 -10.09 12.39
N MET A 410 0.07 -11.00 11.44
CA MET A 410 1.20 -10.93 10.50
C MET A 410 1.13 -9.73 9.55
N VAL A 411 -0.03 -9.08 9.38
CA VAL A 411 -0.15 -7.78 8.67
C VAL A 411 0.57 -6.67 9.43
N GLY A 412 0.34 -6.55 10.74
CA GLY A 412 1.08 -5.61 11.60
C GLY A 412 2.58 -5.92 11.64
N TRP A 413 2.95 -7.20 11.65
CA TRP A 413 4.34 -7.66 11.54
C TRP A 413 4.97 -7.26 10.20
N HIS A 414 4.26 -7.43 9.08
CA HIS A 414 4.72 -7.05 7.73
C HIS A 414 5.01 -5.55 7.66
N ASN A 415 4.05 -4.73 8.08
CA ASN A 415 4.19 -3.27 8.10
C ASN A 415 5.39 -2.83 8.96
N ALA A 416 5.54 -3.40 10.16
CA ALA A 416 6.67 -3.09 11.02
C ALA A 416 8.03 -3.46 10.39
N THR A 417 8.09 -4.57 9.66
CA THR A 417 9.32 -5.13 9.06
C THR A 417 9.61 -4.65 7.63
N ARG A 418 8.75 -3.83 7.01
CA ARG A 418 8.95 -3.31 5.64
C ARG A 418 10.35 -2.68 5.47
N GLY A 419 10.93 -2.93 4.29
CA GLY A 419 12.26 -2.44 3.90
C GLY A 419 13.45 -3.14 4.58
N GLN A 420 13.22 -4.10 5.49
CA GLN A 420 14.29 -4.89 6.09
C GLN A 420 14.63 -6.12 5.22
N SER A 421 15.92 -6.41 5.06
CA SER A 421 16.39 -7.64 4.40
C SER A 421 16.15 -8.89 5.26
N VAL A 422 16.00 -10.04 4.61
CA VAL A 422 16.02 -11.36 5.28
C VAL A 422 17.43 -11.62 5.85
N ALA A 423 17.50 -12.00 7.12
CA ALA A 423 18.72 -12.29 7.85
C ALA A 423 18.52 -13.47 8.83
N ASN A 424 19.61 -13.95 9.45
CA ASN A 424 19.59 -15.02 10.46
C ASN A 424 18.82 -16.30 10.05
N TRP A 425 18.84 -16.65 8.76
CA TRP A 425 18.13 -17.84 8.27
C TRP A 425 18.65 -19.13 8.90
N TRP A 426 17.72 -19.92 9.42
CA TRP A 426 17.89 -21.29 9.89
C TRP A 426 16.86 -22.20 9.21
N ASP A 427 17.26 -23.44 8.95
CA ASP A 427 16.38 -24.51 8.52
C ASP A 427 16.90 -25.85 9.07
N ASN A 428 16.06 -26.88 9.08
CA ASN A 428 16.46 -28.26 9.43
C ASN A 428 16.69 -29.15 8.18
N GLY A 429 16.90 -28.56 7.01
CA GLY A 429 16.93 -29.25 5.71
C GLY A 429 15.57 -29.80 5.26
N ASN A 430 14.50 -29.59 6.03
CA ASN A 430 13.16 -30.14 5.85
C ASN A 430 12.11 -29.08 6.26
N ASN A 431 10.91 -29.53 6.65
CA ASN A 431 9.76 -28.69 6.90
C ASN A 431 9.77 -27.86 8.21
N ALA A 432 10.92 -27.36 8.65
CA ALA A 432 10.98 -26.27 9.62
C ALA A 432 12.06 -25.24 9.25
N ILE A 433 11.67 -23.96 9.27
CA ILE A 433 12.51 -22.79 8.95
C ILE A 433 12.34 -21.69 9.99
N ALA A 434 13.32 -20.80 10.10
CA ALA A 434 13.21 -19.56 10.85
C ALA A 434 14.10 -18.47 10.23
N PHE A 435 13.68 -17.21 10.29
CA PHE A 435 14.49 -16.08 9.82
C PHE A 435 14.06 -14.76 10.48
N SER A 436 14.90 -13.74 10.34
CA SER A 436 14.62 -12.37 10.78
C SER A 436 14.50 -11.42 9.60
N ARG A 437 13.79 -10.31 9.81
CA ARG A 437 13.72 -9.16 8.90
C ARG A 437 14.45 -8.01 9.58
N GLY A 438 15.75 -7.90 9.29
CA GLY A 438 16.68 -7.04 10.02
C GLY A 438 16.65 -7.33 11.52
N SER A 439 16.56 -6.25 12.31
CA SER A 439 16.37 -6.29 13.78
C SER A 439 14.95 -5.96 14.24
N LYS A 440 13.98 -5.91 13.31
CA LYS A 440 12.59 -5.49 13.61
C LYS A 440 11.64 -6.66 13.86
N GLY A 441 11.86 -7.80 13.21
CA GLY A 441 10.98 -8.96 13.32
C GLY A 441 11.70 -10.28 13.10
N TRP A 442 11.17 -11.33 13.72
CA TRP A 442 11.63 -12.72 13.59
C TRP A 442 10.42 -13.66 13.49
N VAL A 443 10.57 -14.73 12.73
CA VAL A 443 9.53 -15.76 12.55
C VAL A 443 10.17 -17.14 12.49
N ALA A 444 9.45 -18.14 13.00
CA ALA A 444 9.71 -19.56 12.74
C ALA A 444 8.42 -20.26 12.28
N ILE A 445 8.56 -21.17 11.32
CA ILE A 445 7.46 -21.89 10.67
C ILE A 445 7.80 -23.38 10.67
N ASN A 446 6.90 -24.21 11.20
CA ASN A 446 7.06 -25.67 11.28
C ASN A 446 5.91 -26.37 10.56
N ASN A 447 6.11 -26.68 9.28
CA ASN A 447 5.21 -27.43 8.42
C ASN A 447 5.33 -28.97 8.61
N SER A 448 6.03 -29.43 9.67
CA SER A 448 6.23 -30.85 9.95
C SER A 448 5.21 -31.41 10.96
N GLY A 449 5.09 -32.74 11.01
CA GLY A 449 4.17 -33.47 11.91
C GLY A 449 4.62 -33.60 13.36
N ALA A 450 5.70 -32.92 13.78
CA ALA A 450 6.21 -32.95 15.16
C ALA A 450 6.64 -31.54 15.60
N ALA A 451 6.61 -31.26 16.90
CA ALA A 451 7.11 -29.99 17.44
C ALA A 451 8.64 -29.89 17.33
N VAL A 452 9.15 -28.67 17.08
CA VAL A 452 10.58 -28.36 16.95
C VAL A 452 10.96 -27.37 18.05
N THR A 453 11.88 -27.75 18.93
CA THR A 453 12.48 -26.86 19.93
C THR A 453 13.94 -26.58 19.57
N GLN A 454 14.29 -25.30 19.42
CA GLN A 454 15.62 -24.86 18.99
C GLN A 454 15.99 -23.50 19.60
N THR A 455 17.28 -23.26 19.84
CA THR A 455 17.81 -21.93 20.16
C THR A 455 18.17 -21.19 18.87
N PHE A 456 17.43 -20.13 18.55
CA PHE A 456 17.58 -19.34 17.34
C PHE A 456 18.36 -18.05 17.61
N THR A 457 19.13 -17.57 16.62
CA THR A 457 19.56 -16.17 16.57
C THR A 457 18.43 -15.36 15.96
N THR A 458 17.84 -14.44 16.73
CA THR A 458 16.59 -13.76 16.32
C THR A 458 16.83 -12.45 15.57
N GLY A 459 17.99 -11.82 15.76
CA GLY A 459 18.26 -10.46 15.28
C GLY A 459 17.56 -9.35 16.09
N LEU A 460 16.61 -9.71 16.95
CA LEU A 460 15.94 -8.80 17.87
C LEU A 460 16.87 -8.41 19.04
N ALA A 461 16.56 -7.28 19.68
CA ALA A 461 17.21 -6.88 20.93
C ALA A 461 16.80 -7.79 22.10
N ALA A 462 17.57 -7.75 23.19
CA ALA A 462 17.21 -8.46 24.41
C ALA A 462 15.91 -7.90 25.02
N GLY A 463 14.98 -8.77 25.37
CA GLY A 463 13.64 -8.39 25.84
C GLY A 463 12.63 -9.51 25.76
N THR A 464 11.39 -9.25 26.18
CA THR A 464 10.28 -10.20 26.09
C THR A 464 9.27 -9.73 25.06
N TYR A 465 8.96 -10.61 24.11
CA TYR A 465 8.12 -10.34 22.93
C TYR A 465 6.85 -11.20 22.98
N CYS A 466 5.74 -10.67 22.47
CA CYS A 466 4.50 -11.42 22.26
C CYS A 466 4.65 -12.35 21.05
N ASP A 467 4.20 -13.59 21.16
CA ASP A 467 4.00 -14.45 19.99
C ASP A 467 2.69 -14.07 19.31
N ILE A 468 2.79 -13.29 18.23
CA ILE A 468 1.61 -12.68 17.61
C ILE A 468 0.79 -13.66 16.77
N VAL A 469 1.29 -14.88 16.55
CA VAL A 469 0.52 -16.00 15.97
C VAL A 469 -0.53 -16.53 16.97
N HIS A 470 -0.25 -16.36 18.27
CA HIS A 470 -1.01 -16.95 19.37
C HIS A 470 -1.59 -15.95 20.38
N GLY A 471 -1.35 -14.65 20.19
CA GLY A 471 -2.06 -13.59 20.92
C GLY A 471 -1.94 -12.22 20.29
N ASP A 472 -2.62 -11.24 20.88
CA ASP A 472 -2.58 -9.83 20.52
C ASP A 472 -1.69 -9.04 21.49
N VAL A 473 -1.10 -7.95 20.99
CA VAL A 473 -0.31 -7.00 21.78
C VAL A 473 -1.23 -5.90 22.33
N ASN A 474 -1.48 -5.94 23.64
CA ASN A 474 -2.26 -4.94 24.36
C ASN A 474 -1.32 -4.03 25.17
N GLY A 475 -0.83 -2.97 24.51
CA GLY A 475 0.19 -2.08 25.07
C GLY A 475 1.52 -2.80 25.23
N SER A 476 1.94 -3.06 26.48
CA SER A 476 3.12 -3.88 26.80
C SER A 476 2.79 -5.32 27.20
N ALA A 477 1.50 -5.70 27.22
CA ALA A 477 1.05 -7.05 27.53
C ALA A 477 0.78 -7.86 26.26
N CYS A 478 0.94 -9.19 26.35
CA CYS A 478 0.51 -10.15 25.34
C CYS A 478 -0.71 -10.92 25.87
N THR A 479 -1.71 -11.19 25.05
CA THR A 479 -2.82 -12.09 25.46
C THR A 479 -2.45 -13.57 25.35
N GLY A 480 -1.42 -13.89 24.57
CA GLY A 480 -0.91 -15.24 24.31
C GLY A 480 0.46 -15.52 24.94
N PRO A 481 1.18 -16.53 24.41
CA PRO A 481 2.55 -16.85 24.82
C PRO A 481 3.52 -15.68 24.59
N THR A 482 4.62 -15.68 25.35
CA THR A 482 5.73 -14.73 25.15
C THR A 482 7.05 -15.46 24.99
N VAL A 483 7.96 -14.86 24.23
CA VAL A 483 9.33 -15.35 24.02
C VAL A 483 10.31 -14.32 24.56
N THR A 484 11.26 -14.77 25.38
CA THR A 484 12.36 -13.92 25.85
C THR A 484 13.60 -14.11 24.98
N VAL A 485 14.09 -13.01 24.44
CA VAL A 485 15.37 -12.88 23.73
C VAL A 485 16.44 -12.45 24.74
N ASP A 486 17.56 -13.18 24.76
CA ASP A 486 18.66 -12.96 25.69
C ASP A 486 19.61 -11.83 25.27
N GLY A 487 20.60 -11.52 26.13
CA GLY A 487 21.62 -10.51 25.89
C GLY A 487 22.55 -10.75 24.68
N SER A 488 22.42 -11.90 24.00
CA SER A 488 23.12 -12.23 22.76
C SER A 488 22.22 -12.22 21.52
N GLY A 489 20.96 -11.78 21.66
CA GLY A 489 19.97 -11.74 20.58
C GLY A 489 19.36 -13.11 20.28
N LYS A 490 19.45 -14.08 21.20
CA LYS A 490 18.98 -15.46 21.01
C LYS A 490 17.75 -15.79 21.83
N ALA A 491 16.92 -16.70 21.33
CA ALA A 491 15.77 -17.24 22.04
C ALA A 491 15.64 -18.74 21.81
N THR A 492 15.29 -19.49 22.85
CA THR A 492 14.89 -20.89 22.73
C THR A 492 13.38 -20.95 22.57
N VAL A 493 12.91 -21.41 21.41
CA VAL A 493 11.50 -21.43 21.03
C VAL A 493 11.09 -22.85 20.66
N THR A 494 9.88 -23.24 21.07
CA THR A 494 9.20 -24.45 20.59
C THR A 494 8.10 -24.04 19.63
N VAL A 495 8.15 -24.54 18.39
CA VAL A 495 7.08 -24.36 17.40
C VAL A 495 6.37 -25.71 17.23
N ASN A 496 5.04 -25.74 17.38
CA ASN A 496 4.28 -26.99 17.33
C ASN A 496 4.22 -27.59 15.91
N ALA A 497 3.65 -28.78 15.78
CA ALA A 497 3.45 -29.43 14.49
C ALA A 497 2.39 -28.67 13.66
N GLY A 498 2.73 -28.25 12.44
CA GLY A 498 1.83 -27.47 11.58
C GLY A 498 1.56 -26.06 12.10
N ASP A 499 2.57 -25.41 12.68
CA ASP A 499 2.43 -24.18 13.46
C ASP A 499 3.54 -23.15 13.20
N ALA A 500 3.37 -21.92 13.70
CA ALA A 500 4.35 -20.84 13.60
C ALA A 500 4.47 -20.05 14.92
N VAL A 501 5.60 -19.37 15.09
CA VAL A 501 5.82 -18.36 16.14
C VAL A 501 6.38 -17.11 15.47
N ALA A 502 5.80 -15.94 15.73
CA ALA A 502 6.28 -14.69 15.16
C ALA A 502 6.37 -13.58 16.20
N LEU A 503 7.49 -12.85 16.17
CA LEU A 503 7.87 -11.81 17.12
C LEU A 503 8.25 -10.55 16.35
N TYR A 504 7.83 -9.37 16.80
CA TYR A 504 8.35 -8.11 16.26
C TYR A 504 8.47 -7.03 17.32
N THR A 505 9.32 -6.04 17.07
CA THR A 505 9.32 -4.77 17.80
C THR A 505 8.05 -4.00 17.43
N ALA A 506 6.95 -4.28 18.15
CA ALA A 506 5.82 -3.36 18.17
C ALA A 506 6.35 -1.98 18.56
N THR A 507 6.05 -0.96 17.76
CA THR A 507 6.52 0.41 17.96
C THR A 507 5.78 1.05 19.13
N THR A 508 6.16 0.66 20.35
CA THR A 508 5.86 1.44 21.54
C THR A 508 6.50 2.81 21.36
N GLY A 509 5.69 3.86 21.38
CA GLY A 509 6.17 5.23 21.52
C GLY A 509 6.81 5.36 22.90
N THR A 510 8.12 5.12 22.98
CA THR A 510 8.82 5.00 24.25
C THR A 510 8.96 6.35 24.93
N THR A 511 8.07 6.58 25.91
CA THR A 511 8.33 7.54 26.98
C THR A 511 9.69 7.23 27.61
N GLY A 512 10.57 8.23 27.62
CA GLY A 512 11.94 8.08 28.10
C GLY A 512 12.01 7.63 29.57
N PRO A 513 13.09 6.96 29.99
CA PRO A 513 13.19 6.38 31.32
C PRO A 513 13.16 7.46 32.41
N THR A 514 12.28 7.28 33.40
CA THR A 514 12.15 8.15 34.57
C THR A 514 13.48 8.30 35.31
N PRO A 515 14.07 9.51 35.42
CA PRO A 515 15.27 9.70 36.22
C PRO A 515 14.96 9.51 37.71
N THR A 516 15.80 8.72 38.41
CA THR A 516 15.72 8.61 39.86
C THR A 516 16.11 9.92 40.53
N GLY A 517 15.31 10.36 41.50
CA GLY A 517 15.41 11.72 42.05
C GLY A 517 16.66 11.98 42.88
N SER A 518 17.23 13.18 42.71
CA SER A 518 18.19 13.81 43.62
C SER A 518 17.75 15.25 43.89
N SER A 519 17.95 15.75 45.11
CA SER A 519 17.24 16.92 45.65
C SER A 519 17.93 18.26 45.40
N GLY A 520 17.17 19.24 44.90
CA GLY A 520 17.54 20.66 44.82
C GLY A 520 16.28 21.56 44.81
N PRO A 521 16.31 22.79 45.35
CA PRO A 521 15.09 23.53 45.69
C PRO A 521 14.45 24.29 44.52
N SER A 522 13.12 24.39 44.57
CA SER A 522 12.31 25.32 43.77
C SER A 522 12.52 26.78 44.23
N PRO A 523 12.26 27.77 43.38
CA PRO A 523 11.06 28.56 43.66
C PRO A 523 10.17 28.87 42.43
N SER A 524 8.87 28.62 42.61
CA SER A 524 7.73 29.46 42.17
C SER A 524 7.78 30.09 40.76
N GLY A 525 7.12 29.43 39.79
CA GLY A 525 6.85 30.00 38.47
C GLY A 525 6.01 29.07 37.59
N SER A 526 4.67 29.19 37.64
CA SER A 526 3.71 28.40 36.85
C SER A 526 2.33 29.11 36.90
N PRO A 527 1.43 29.00 35.90
CA PRO A 527 1.46 28.08 34.75
C PRO A 527 1.27 28.73 33.36
N THR A 528 1.71 28.03 32.31
CA THR A 528 0.93 27.78 31.08
C THR A 528 1.41 26.50 30.40
N ASP A 529 0.47 25.64 30.06
CA ASP A 529 0.65 24.41 29.27
C ASP A 529 0.62 24.72 27.76
N PRO A 530 1.52 24.17 26.92
CA PRO A 530 1.54 24.42 25.47
C PRO A 530 0.55 23.53 24.69
N SER A 531 -0.69 23.38 25.17
CA SER A 531 -1.77 22.63 24.49
C SER A 531 -2.41 23.39 23.32
N GLY A 532 -1.59 23.99 22.46
CA GLY A 532 -2.01 24.75 21.30
C GLY A 532 -1.20 24.44 20.04
N THR A 533 -1.87 24.40 18.90
CA THR A 533 -1.23 24.55 17.59
C THR A 533 -1.18 26.03 17.19
N VAL A 534 -0.17 26.38 16.40
CA VAL A 534 0.02 27.71 15.83
C VAL A 534 0.19 27.61 14.32
N THR A 535 -0.24 28.64 13.61
CA THR A 535 -0.15 28.70 12.16
C THR A 535 1.25 29.14 11.75
N GLN A 536 2.02 28.24 11.16
CA GLN A 536 3.33 28.53 10.59
C GLN A 536 3.19 28.68 9.07
N THR A 537 3.54 29.85 8.54
CA THR A 537 3.55 30.11 7.10
C THR A 537 4.97 29.92 6.54
N PHE A 538 5.04 29.39 5.34
CA PHE A 538 6.26 29.09 4.59
C PHE A 538 6.14 29.74 3.21
N ASN A 539 7.11 30.58 2.87
CA ASN A 539 7.18 31.29 1.59
C ASN A 539 8.50 30.91 0.90
N GLU A 540 8.44 30.27 -0.26
CA GLU A 540 9.60 29.78 -1.00
C GLU A 540 9.68 30.45 -2.38
N ASN A 541 10.75 31.22 -2.63
CA ASN A 541 10.95 31.93 -3.89
C ASN A 541 11.60 31.04 -4.98
N LYS A 542 10.74 30.31 -5.71
CA LYS A 542 11.12 29.31 -6.71
C LYS A 542 10.44 29.55 -8.05
N THR A 543 11.24 29.90 -9.06
CA THR A 543 10.79 29.76 -10.45
C THR A 543 10.71 28.28 -10.85
N THR A 544 9.59 27.88 -11.42
CA THR A 544 9.36 26.53 -11.96
C THR A 544 9.03 26.61 -13.45
N VAL A 545 9.02 25.46 -14.15
CA VAL A 545 8.44 25.36 -15.50
C VAL A 545 7.00 24.81 -15.42
N ALA A 546 6.25 24.91 -16.52
CA ALA A 546 4.91 24.33 -16.60
C ALA A 546 4.94 22.83 -16.24
N GLY A 547 4.03 22.39 -15.37
CA GLY A 547 3.99 21.03 -14.84
C GLY A 547 4.85 20.77 -13.59
N GLN A 548 5.62 21.75 -13.10
CA GLN A 548 6.35 21.66 -11.83
C GLN A 548 5.69 22.48 -10.71
N ASN A 549 5.49 21.84 -9.55
CA ASN A 549 4.94 22.45 -8.34
C ASN A 549 5.89 22.30 -7.15
N VAL A 550 5.86 23.25 -6.22
CA VAL A 550 6.67 23.24 -4.99
C VAL A 550 5.85 22.71 -3.81
N TYR A 551 6.48 21.87 -2.99
CA TYR A 551 5.95 21.30 -1.77
C TYR A 551 6.94 21.48 -0.62
N LEU A 552 6.44 21.44 0.60
CA LEU A 552 7.18 21.53 1.86
C LEU A 552 7.16 20.17 2.57
N VAL A 553 8.32 19.70 3.03
CA VAL A 553 8.45 18.45 3.80
C VAL A 553 9.38 18.65 4.98
N GLY A 554 9.20 17.94 6.10
CA GLY A 554 9.99 18.16 7.31
C GLY A 554 9.80 17.13 8.42
N SER A 555 10.43 17.37 9.56
CA SER A 555 10.58 16.41 10.67
C SER A 555 9.33 16.22 11.54
N LEU A 556 8.28 17.02 11.34
CA LEU A 556 6.99 16.90 12.03
C LEU A 556 5.99 16.13 11.17
N ALA A 557 5.04 15.45 11.81
CA ALA A 557 3.98 14.71 11.11
C ALA A 557 3.13 15.61 10.21
N GLN A 558 2.86 16.85 10.64
CA GLN A 558 2.16 17.88 9.85
C GLN A 558 2.99 18.43 8.67
N LEU A 559 4.27 18.06 8.60
CA LEU A 559 5.19 18.33 7.47
C LEU A 559 5.57 17.02 6.76
N GLY A 560 4.82 15.93 6.97
CA GLY A 560 5.02 14.65 6.26
C GLY A 560 6.16 13.77 6.75
N SER A 561 6.81 14.07 7.90
CA SER A 561 7.86 13.23 8.49
C SER A 561 8.98 12.80 7.53
N TRP A 562 9.45 13.73 6.69
CA TRP A 562 10.41 13.53 5.60
C TRP A 562 9.97 12.66 4.40
N ASP A 563 8.71 12.23 4.30
CA ASP A 563 8.18 11.57 3.11
C ASP A 563 7.73 12.59 2.04
N PRO A 564 8.32 12.60 0.82
CA PRO A 564 7.86 13.43 -0.28
C PRO A 564 6.39 13.26 -0.64
N ASN A 565 5.79 12.09 -0.41
CA ASN A 565 4.40 11.82 -0.75
C ASN A 565 3.45 12.56 0.19
N ALA A 566 3.80 12.66 1.48
CA ALA A 566 3.10 13.44 2.51
C ALA A 566 3.49 14.93 2.56
N ALA A 567 4.31 15.41 1.61
CA ALA A 567 4.74 16.81 1.55
C ALA A 567 3.58 17.78 1.23
N VAL A 568 3.48 18.86 1.99
CA VAL A 568 2.43 19.89 1.89
C VAL A 568 2.60 20.69 0.60
N ALA A 569 1.58 20.71 -0.26
CA ALA A 569 1.60 21.52 -1.49
C ALA A 569 1.55 23.02 -1.17
N LEU A 570 2.40 23.81 -1.84
CA LEU A 570 2.39 25.27 -1.72
C LEU A 570 1.61 25.92 -2.87
N SER A 571 0.99 27.06 -2.61
CA SER A 571 0.23 27.84 -3.61
C SER A 571 1.14 28.73 -4.44
N SER A 572 1.05 28.62 -5.76
CA SER A 572 1.69 29.52 -6.74
C SER A 572 0.98 30.87 -6.92
N SER A 573 -0.02 31.20 -6.08
CA SER A 573 -0.77 32.47 -6.18
C SER A 573 0.08 33.74 -6.01
N GLY A 574 1.28 33.63 -5.44
CA GLY A 574 2.29 34.69 -5.32
C GLY A 574 3.50 34.55 -6.24
N TYR A 575 3.42 33.76 -7.32
CA TYR A 575 4.55 33.37 -8.17
C TYR A 575 5.49 34.55 -8.55
N PRO A 576 6.82 34.44 -8.39
CA PRO A 576 7.59 33.22 -8.11
C PRO A 576 7.63 32.76 -6.65
N VAL A 577 6.94 33.43 -5.72
CA VAL A 577 6.83 32.98 -4.33
C VAL A 577 5.71 31.96 -4.20
N TRP A 578 6.06 30.77 -3.71
CA TRP A 578 5.14 29.69 -3.36
C TRP A 578 4.82 29.79 -1.88
N SER A 579 3.54 29.86 -1.51
CA SER A 579 3.13 30.11 -0.12
C SER A 579 2.19 29.03 0.41
N GLY A 580 2.40 28.61 1.65
CA GLY A 580 1.51 27.67 2.34
C GLY A 580 1.60 27.83 3.86
N SER A 581 0.50 27.54 4.55
CA SER A 581 0.40 27.64 6.02
C SER A 581 0.00 26.29 6.62
N VAL A 582 0.71 25.88 7.67
CA VAL A 582 0.52 24.60 8.37
C VAL A 582 0.23 24.86 9.84
N GLN A 583 -0.70 24.12 10.43
CA GLN A 583 -0.88 24.11 11.89
C GLN A 583 0.18 23.20 12.52
N LEU A 584 1.17 23.79 13.19
CA LEU A 584 2.24 23.09 13.88
C LEU A 584 2.07 23.23 15.41
N PRO A 585 2.57 22.30 16.23
CA PRO A 585 2.53 22.46 17.68
C PRO A 585 3.30 23.71 18.14
N ALA A 586 2.81 24.43 19.15
CA ALA A 586 3.46 25.63 19.68
C ALA A 586 4.83 25.32 20.31
N ASN A 587 5.72 26.33 20.31
CA ASN A 587 7.06 26.33 20.91
C ASN A 587 7.98 25.17 20.47
N THR A 588 7.66 24.51 19.36
CA THR A 588 8.26 23.25 18.93
C THR A 588 9.35 23.53 17.90
N ALA A 589 10.53 22.96 18.11
CA ALA A 589 11.63 22.99 17.16
C ALA A 589 11.43 21.91 16.09
N PHE A 590 11.74 22.23 14.83
CA PHE A 590 11.58 21.33 13.71
C PHE A 590 12.58 21.62 12.59
N GLU A 591 12.79 20.64 11.73
CA GLU A 591 13.54 20.77 10.48
C GLU A 591 12.61 20.61 9.27
N TYR A 592 12.99 21.21 8.14
CA TYR A 592 12.22 21.14 6.89
C TYR A 592 13.10 21.36 5.64
N LYS A 593 12.52 21.06 4.48
CA LYS A 593 13.04 21.35 3.14
C LYS A 593 11.89 21.60 2.17
N TYR A 594 12.21 22.26 1.06
CA TYR A 594 11.33 22.28 -0.10
C TYR A 594 11.65 21.14 -1.07
N ILE A 595 10.65 20.67 -1.79
CA ILE A 595 10.78 19.73 -2.91
C ILE A 595 10.00 20.26 -4.12
N VAL A 596 10.50 20.01 -5.33
CA VAL A 596 9.73 20.20 -6.57
C VAL A 596 9.32 18.82 -7.07
N LYS A 597 8.04 18.66 -7.39
CA LYS A 597 7.54 17.53 -8.17
C LYS A 597 7.19 18.03 -9.56
N ASP A 598 7.61 17.30 -10.59
CA ASP A 598 7.12 17.50 -11.96
C ASP A 598 5.89 16.63 -12.27
N ALA A 599 5.36 16.73 -13.49
CA ALA A 599 4.18 16.01 -13.93
C ALA A 599 4.37 14.47 -14.02
N SER A 600 5.60 13.95 -13.93
CA SER A 600 5.88 12.52 -13.81
C SER A 600 5.89 12.03 -12.35
N GLY A 601 5.79 12.96 -11.38
CA GLY A 601 5.99 12.68 -9.96
C GLY A 601 7.46 12.68 -9.53
N THR A 602 8.41 12.98 -10.43
CA THR A 602 9.84 12.97 -10.09
C THR A 602 10.16 14.04 -9.05
N VAL A 603 10.64 13.60 -7.88
CA VAL A 603 10.95 14.46 -6.73
C VAL A 603 12.37 15.02 -6.87
N THR A 604 12.47 16.31 -7.20
CA THR A 604 13.72 17.08 -7.05
C THR A 604 13.74 17.68 -5.64
N TRP A 605 14.63 17.21 -4.78
CA TRP A 605 14.85 17.79 -3.46
C TRP A 605 15.62 19.11 -3.52
N GLU A 606 15.35 20.00 -2.56
CA GLU A 606 16.22 21.16 -2.32
C GLU A 606 17.63 20.72 -1.89
N SER A 607 18.64 21.28 -2.57
CA SER A 607 20.05 21.02 -2.35
C SER A 607 20.59 21.77 -1.14
N GLY A 608 21.28 21.07 -0.23
CA GLY A 608 21.89 21.64 0.97
C GLY A 608 21.59 20.82 2.22
N ALA A 609 21.87 21.41 3.39
CA ALA A 609 21.37 20.92 4.68
C ALA A 609 19.84 21.09 4.77
N ASN A 610 19.22 20.54 5.81
CA ASN A 610 17.84 20.88 6.18
C ASN A 610 17.79 22.31 6.71
N HIS A 611 16.70 23.03 6.47
CA HIS A 611 16.38 24.24 7.22
C HIS A 611 15.91 23.85 8.63
N SER A 612 16.08 24.74 9.62
CA SER A 612 15.66 24.51 11.00
C SER A 612 14.95 25.75 11.56
N ALA A 613 13.86 25.53 12.31
CA ALA A 613 13.07 26.61 12.90
C ALA A 613 12.42 26.19 14.23
N ASN A 614 11.79 27.14 14.92
CA ASN A 614 10.89 26.88 16.05
C ASN A 614 9.61 27.71 15.87
N THR A 615 8.46 27.12 16.15
CA THR A 615 7.14 27.73 15.94
C THR A 615 6.80 28.86 16.93
N GLY A 616 7.44 28.89 18.10
CA GLY A 616 7.15 29.83 19.17
C GLY A 616 5.70 29.75 19.69
N ALA A 617 5.31 30.71 20.52
CA ALA A 617 3.98 30.72 21.17
C ALA A 617 2.85 31.20 20.23
N SER A 618 3.16 31.72 19.05
CA SER A 618 2.20 32.36 18.13
C SER A 618 2.28 31.88 16.68
N GLY A 619 3.28 31.09 16.30
CA GLY A 619 3.62 30.89 14.88
C GLY A 619 4.29 32.12 14.28
N GLY A 620 4.51 32.08 12.97
CA GLY A 620 5.15 33.15 12.21
C GLY A 620 5.21 32.85 10.70
N THR A 621 6.16 33.49 10.01
CA THR A 621 6.38 33.31 8.58
C THR A 621 7.87 33.12 8.28
N LEU A 622 8.20 32.01 7.64
CA LEU A 622 9.53 31.71 7.10
C LEU A 622 9.56 32.13 5.63
N ASN A 623 10.68 32.72 5.18
CA ASN A 623 10.81 33.32 3.84
C ASN A 623 12.17 32.90 3.27
N ASP A 624 12.13 31.89 2.42
CA ASP A 624 13.28 31.15 1.93
C ASP A 624 13.44 31.33 0.41
N SER A 625 14.48 30.74 -0.18
CA SER A 625 14.70 30.77 -1.61
C SER A 625 15.52 29.55 -2.04
N TRP A 626 15.01 28.80 -3.02
CA TRP A 626 15.46 27.46 -3.37
C TRP A 626 16.98 27.30 -3.49
N GLY A 627 17.59 26.57 -2.55
CA GLY A 627 19.02 26.29 -2.55
C GLY A 627 19.91 27.44 -2.07
N ALA A 628 19.35 28.60 -1.75
CA ALA A 628 19.96 29.54 -0.83
C ALA A 628 19.66 29.07 0.60
N THR A 629 20.61 28.36 1.21
CA THR A 629 20.47 27.90 2.60
C THR A 629 20.10 29.05 3.52
N GLY A 630 19.06 28.88 4.34
CA GLY A 630 18.79 29.76 5.48
C GLY A 630 20.05 29.97 6.32
N SER A 631 20.21 31.16 6.91
CA SER A 631 21.51 31.72 7.33
C SER A 631 22.32 30.82 8.27
N ASN A 632 23.20 30.01 7.68
CA ASN A 632 24.04 29.04 8.39
C ASN A 632 25.27 29.74 9.02
N PRO A 633 25.50 29.64 10.35
CA PRO A 633 26.74 30.12 10.95
C PRO A 633 27.96 29.41 10.34
N GLY A 634 28.84 30.17 9.69
CA GLY A 634 30.04 29.62 9.03
C GLY A 634 29.90 29.32 7.52
N GLN A 635 28.84 29.80 6.85
CA GLN A 635 28.74 29.78 5.38
C GLN A 635 28.44 31.18 4.82
N VAL A 636 28.81 31.37 3.54
CA VAL A 636 28.63 32.60 2.77
C VAL A 636 27.96 32.24 1.44
N SER A 637 26.90 32.97 1.08
CA SER A 637 26.22 32.79 -0.20
C SER A 637 26.98 33.51 -1.32
N VAL A 638 27.52 32.78 -2.28
CA VAL A 638 28.29 33.29 -3.41
C VAL A 638 27.50 33.11 -4.69
N THR A 639 27.06 34.22 -5.29
CA THR A 639 26.43 34.23 -6.61
C THR A 639 27.49 34.44 -7.69
N PHE A 640 27.71 33.43 -8.52
CA PHE A 640 28.50 33.49 -9.73
C PHE A 640 27.61 34.02 -10.86
N SER A 641 28.05 35.05 -11.58
CA SER A 641 27.28 35.74 -12.62
C SER A 641 28.15 36.02 -13.84
N GLU A 642 28.02 35.21 -14.89
CA GLU A 642 28.90 35.19 -16.07
C GLU A 642 28.18 35.68 -17.33
N ASN A 643 28.66 36.76 -17.94
CA ASN A 643 28.04 37.34 -19.15
C ASN A 643 28.58 36.72 -20.45
N ARG A 644 27.82 35.77 -21.00
CA ARG A 644 28.18 34.97 -22.18
C ARG A 644 26.99 34.63 -23.07
N THR A 645 27.10 34.95 -24.35
CA THR A 645 26.22 34.40 -25.39
C THR A 645 26.59 32.95 -25.73
N THR A 646 25.60 32.12 -26.03
CA THR A 646 25.77 30.74 -26.52
C THR A 646 24.93 30.52 -27.78
N VAL A 647 25.20 29.42 -28.50
CA VAL A 647 24.33 28.96 -29.60
C VAL A 647 23.34 27.90 -29.11
N TYR A 648 22.32 27.60 -29.92
CA TYR A 648 21.33 26.56 -29.59
C TYR A 648 22.01 25.22 -29.25
N GLY A 649 21.60 24.60 -28.14
CA GLY A 649 22.20 23.37 -27.63
C GLY A 649 23.46 23.56 -26.75
N GLN A 650 23.94 24.79 -26.53
CA GLN A 650 25.05 25.08 -25.60
C GLN A 650 24.59 25.73 -24.29
N ASN A 651 25.09 25.22 -23.16
CA ASN A 651 24.83 25.73 -21.81
C ASN A 651 26.13 26.04 -21.06
N VAL A 652 26.10 27.04 -20.17
CA VAL A 652 27.24 27.41 -19.30
C VAL A 652 27.17 26.68 -17.96
N TYR A 653 28.31 26.24 -17.46
CA TYR A 653 28.51 25.53 -16.20
C TYR A 653 29.68 26.15 -15.41
N LEU A 654 29.64 26.02 -14.09
CA LEU A 654 30.70 26.41 -13.17
C LEU A 654 31.47 25.17 -12.69
N VAL A 655 32.79 25.26 -12.60
CA VAL A 655 33.65 24.22 -12.00
C VAL A 655 34.84 24.85 -11.28
N GLY A 656 35.38 24.21 -10.25
CA GLY A 656 36.43 24.80 -9.41
C GLY A 656 37.11 23.85 -8.44
N SER A 657 37.99 24.38 -7.60
CA SER A 657 38.97 23.62 -6.81
C SER A 657 38.42 22.89 -5.57
N THR A 658 37.19 23.18 -5.16
CA THR A 658 36.56 22.57 -3.98
C THR A 658 35.54 21.50 -4.37
N ALA A 659 35.17 20.62 -3.43
CA ALA A 659 34.14 19.62 -3.65
C ALA A 659 32.77 20.25 -4.00
N GLN A 660 32.45 21.41 -3.39
CA GLN A 660 31.27 22.21 -3.70
C GLN A 660 31.28 22.82 -5.11
N LEU A 661 32.43 22.81 -5.80
CA LEU A 661 32.61 23.27 -7.17
C LEU A 661 33.01 22.12 -8.12
N GLY A 662 32.82 20.87 -7.71
CA GLY A 662 33.07 19.69 -8.54
C GLY A 662 34.54 19.26 -8.68
N SER A 663 35.46 19.81 -7.88
CA SER A 663 36.89 19.42 -7.84
C SER A 663 37.55 19.33 -9.22
N TRP A 664 37.37 20.37 -10.04
CA TRP A 664 37.84 20.48 -11.43
C TRP A 664 37.32 19.43 -12.43
N ASN A 665 36.38 18.55 -12.06
CA ASN A 665 35.81 17.53 -12.94
C ASN A 665 34.69 18.10 -13.85
N PRO A 666 34.84 18.13 -15.19
CA PRO A 666 33.78 18.61 -16.09
C PRO A 666 32.47 17.83 -16.01
N ALA A 667 32.51 16.54 -15.69
CA ALA A 667 31.29 15.73 -15.50
C ALA A 667 30.50 16.21 -14.27
N GLY A 668 31.18 16.65 -13.22
CA GLY A 668 30.59 17.23 -12.00
C GLY A 668 30.38 18.75 -12.04
N ALA A 669 30.67 19.42 -13.17
CA ALA A 669 30.49 20.86 -13.30
C ALA A 669 29.01 21.26 -13.24
N LEU A 670 28.72 22.29 -12.46
CA LEU A 670 27.37 22.69 -12.03
C LEU A 670 26.68 23.57 -13.09
N PRO A 671 25.44 23.26 -13.53
CA PRO A 671 24.74 24.07 -14.53
C PRO A 671 24.40 25.46 -13.99
N MET A 672 24.59 26.49 -14.82
CA MET A 672 24.17 27.85 -14.50
C MET A 672 22.82 28.17 -15.16
N SER A 673 22.04 29.04 -14.52
CA SER A 673 20.72 29.46 -15.02
C SER A 673 20.83 30.54 -16.08
N ALA A 674 20.24 30.31 -17.25
CA ALA A 674 20.08 31.27 -18.34
C ALA A 674 18.95 32.31 -18.10
N ALA A 675 18.33 32.35 -16.91
CA ALA A 675 17.18 33.21 -16.63
C ALA A 675 17.46 34.73 -16.69
N SER A 676 18.72 35.15 -16.90
CA SER A 676 19.12 36.54 -17.18
C SER A 676 19.98 36.66 -18.45
N TYR A 677 19.83 35.73 -19.41
CA TYR A 677 20.63 35.63 -20.63
C TYR A 677 20.79 36.99 -21.34
N PRO A 678 22.02 37.39 -21.75
CA PRO A 678 23.26 36.61 -21.79
C PRO A 678 23.99 36.44 -20.45
N ASN A 679 23.46 36.94 -19.32
CA ASN A 679 24.07 36.73 -18.01
C ASN A 679 23.58 35.41 -17.37
N TRP A 680 24.49 34.47 -17.17
CA TRP A 680 24.26 33.15 -16.56
C TRP A 680 24.53 33.24 -15.07
N LYS A 681 23.62 32.71 -14.23
CA LYS A 681 23.74 32.82 -12.76
C LYS A 681 23.65 31.49 -12.03
N LEU A 682 24.47 31.35 -10.99
CA LEU A 682 24.42 30.24 -10.04
C LEU A 682 24.81 30.73 -8.65
N THR A 683 23.98 30.50 -7.64
CA THR A 683 24.25 30.87 -6.25
C THR A 683 24.57 29.61 -5.45
N LEU A 684 25.66 29.63 -4.67
CA LEU A 684 26.13 28.51 -3.86
C LEU A 684 26.47 28.97 -2.45
N SER A 685 26.05 28.22 -1.43
CA SER A 685 26.55 28.40 -0.06
C SER A 685 27.92 27.73 0.08
N LEU A 686 28.96 28.55 0.20
CA LEU A 686 30.35 28.09 0.37
C LEU A 686 30.83 28.35 1.81
N PRO A 687 31.75 27.53 2.36
CA PRO A 687 32.27 27.73 3.72
C PRO A 687 32.88 29.13 3.90
N SER A 688 32.69 29.76 5.07
CA SER A 688 33.25 31.08 5.39
C SER A 688 34.78 31.08 5.46
N GLY A 689 35.42 32.23 5.22
CA GLY A 689 36.88 32.41 5.35
C GLY A 689 37.74 31.53 4.43
N THR A 690 37.15 30.93 3.40
CA THR A 690 37.75 29.86 2.58
C THR A 690 38.10 30.38 1.19
N ALA A 691 39.37 30.21 0.80
CA ALA A 691 39.85 30.52 -0.53
C ALA A 691 39.55 29.36 -1.50
N PHE A 692 39.14 29.68 -2.72
CA PHE A 692 38.89 28.72 -3.78
C PHE A 692 39.21 29.28 -5.17
N GLU A 693 39.44 28.39 -6.12
CA GLU A 693 39.59 28.70 -7.54
C GLU A 693 38.40 28.18 -8.34
N TYR A 694 38.09 28.82 -9.48
CA TYR A 694 37.00 28.42 -10.37
C TYR A 694 37.26 28.83 -11.83
N LYS A 695 36.51 28.20 -12.74
CA LYS A 695 36.33 28.58 -14.14
C LYS A 695 34.90 28.30 -14.61
N TYR A 696 34.50 29.04 -15.63
CA TYR A 696 33.32 28.71 -16.43
C TYR A 696 33.68 27.78 -17.60
N ILE A 697 32.77 26.86 -17.92
CA ILE A 697 32.85 25.97 -19.08
C ILE A 697 31.52 25.99 -19.84
N VAL A 698 31.56 25.74 -21.15
CA VAL A 698 30.38 25.42 -21.97
C VAL A 698 30.37 23.94 -22.28
N LYS A 699 29.18 23.32 -22.23
CA LYS A 699 28.92 22.00 -22.82
C LYS A 699 27.89 22.15 -23.94
N ASP A 700 28.08 21.43 -25.04
CA ASP A 700 27.06 21.27 -26.08
C ASP A 700 26.28 19.95 -25.94
N ALA A 701 25.28 19.74 -26.81
CA ALA A 701 24.44 18.55 -26.82
C ALA A 701 25.18 17.23 -27.16
N SER A 702 26.44 17.27 -27.62
CA SER A 702 27.29 16.08 -27.78
C SER A 702 28.11 15.76 -26.51
N GLY A 703 28.07 16.64 -25.51
CA GLY A 703 28.92 16.58 -24.32
C GLY A 703 30.31 17.22 -24.50
N THR A 704 30.58 17.87 -25.64
CA THR A 704 31.89 18.50 -25.89
C THR A 704 32.08 19.71 -24.97
N VAL A 705 33.23 19.75 -24.27
CA VAL A 705 33.53 20.76 -23.24
C VAL A 705 34.46 21.84 -23.78
N THR A 706 34.05 23.11 -23.71
CA THR A 706 34.89 24.29 -23.96
C THR A 706 35.13 25.05 -22.68
N TRP A 707 36.38 25.27 -22.27
CA TRP A 707 36.74 26.04 -21.07
C TRP A 707 36.97 27.53 -21.39
N GLU A 708 36.78 28.41 -20.40
CA GLU A 708 37.26 29.79 -20.52
C GLU A 708 38.80 29.87 -20.56
N SER A 709 39.34 30.88 -21.23
CA SER A 709 40.78 31.04 -21.46
C SER A 709 41.55 31.56 -20.22
N GLY A 710 42.86 31.77 -20.37
CA GLY A 710 43.71 32.36 -19.34
C GLY A 710 43.82 31.56 -18.03
N ALA A 711 44.24 32.24 -16.97
CA ALA A 711 44.37 31.67 -15.63
C ALA A 711 43.00 31.48 -14.94
N ASN A 712 42.96 30.63 -13.91
CA ASN A 712 41.78 30.41 -13.07
C ASN A 712 41.29 31.72 -12.43
N ARG A 713 40.00 31.81 -12.10
CA ARG A 713 39.46 32.85 -11.22
C ARG A 713 39.67 32.41 -9.78
N THR A 714 39.89 33.37 -8.88
CA THR A 714 40.16 33.10 -7.46
C THR A 714 39.26 33.97 -6.59
N TYR A 715 38.71 33.43 -5.52
CA TYR A 715 37.97 34.22 -4.53
C TYR A 715 38.15 33.65 -3.11
N THR A 716 37.88 34.46 -2.09
CA THR A 716 37.89 34.04 -0.68
C THR A 716 36.61 34.56 -0.02
N THR A 717 35.83 33.65 0.57
CA THR A 717 34.59 34.00 1.26
C THR A 717 34.84 34.85 2.50
N GLY A 718 33.90 35.76 2.80
CA GLY A 718 33.89 36.50 4.07
C GLY A 718 33.61 35.60 5.28
N ALA A 719 33.45 36.23 6.46
CA ALA A 719 33.05 35.52 7.69
C ALA A 719 31.56 35.13 7.69
N SER A 720 30.72 35.89 7.00
CA SER A 720 29.26 35.69 6.88
C SER A 720 28.69 36.53 5.72
N GLY A 721 27.39 36.38 5.44
CA GLY A 721 26.66 37.21 4.48
C GLY A 721 26.61 36.63 3.07
N SER A 722 26.47 37.51 2.07
CA SER A 722 26.40 37.14 0.66
C SER A 722 27.22 38.07 -0.24
N VAL A 723 27.60 37.58 -1.42
CA VAL A 723 28.37 38.31 -2.43
C VAL A 723 27.96 37.88 -3.83
N THR A 724 28.11 38.77 -4.83
CA THR A 724 27.98 38.43 -6.25
C THR A 724 29.29 38.69 -6.98
N LEU A 725 29.85 37.64 -7.59
CA LEU A 725 30.99 37.70 -8.49
C LEU A 725 30.43 37.96 -9.90
N ASN A 726 30.70 39.14 -10.43
CA ASN A 726 30.22 39.56 -11.75
C ASN A 726 31.38 39.44 -12.74
N ASP A 727 31.29 38.43 -13.59
CA ASP A 727 32.32 37.98 -14.51
C ASP A 727 31.90 38.15 -15.98
N SER A 728 32.90 38.16 -16.85
CA SER A 728 32.75 37.99 -18.29
C SER A 728 33.85 37.07 -18.82
N TRP A 729 33.47 36.22 -19.77
CA TRP A 729 34.26 35.10 -20.27
C TRP A 729 35.64 35.50 -20.84
N LYS A 730 36.67 34.69 -20.52
CA LYS A 730 38.06 34.84 -21.00
C LYS A 730 38.34 34.07 -22.29
#